data_AF-A0A970VI85-F1
#
_entry.id   AF-A0A970VI85-F1
#
_cell.length_a   1.000
_cell.length_b   1.000
_cell.length_c   1.000
_cell.angle_alpha   90.00
_cell.angle_beta   90.00
_cell.angle_gamma   90.00
#
_symmetry.space_group_name_H-M   'P 1'
#
loop_
_entity.id
_entity.type
_entity.pdbx_description
1 polymer ?
#
loop_
_entity_poly.entity_id
_entity_poly.type
_entity_poly.pdbx_seq_one_letter_code
_entity_poly.pdbx_strand_id
1 'polypeptide(L)'
;MKKFTTLFLCTMLLLTMLTIPAVASEIQNVNVTFTIDSVQQKILSVASTGDYVYALLTDGAYSNGTIGRWSSSTNETEILTMGKIAYGGDGFGYDYINTGEQTDEITISYLFTSGNEVYAFDAIRMTVRRLIDANSNAAVSDILYTLDTELPQDWYPSGLFTQDNVLYLDISNSMTGSGAVARIDLASGQTLSVVEETHLERLFPYQDGKLLATWFDPQNPYDSQTGVAFPYELMIYDPVTRETVKVGDTVGEYNDGVVYCKDNDTVYFASGSQLYSFPNMTPPYQRSGYLPVSNVMYAPCMLAGKDLYVCLSNNMLVVRQVDQATEKSLLRVAGSSYEAGHRAFVLNHPEVDLLITEDERNTSFTDLATELVTNNDMPDVITLNTLSNPLDRIYSKGYAADLSGYPELVEMISRIDPALAAPLMQDGKLYAVPIDVYGMGLGYVPQTLELLGMTTDDLPKTYVEFFDFLANYQADYGDDHPDINLFNNMRSKHTMLSYMKNQYVYQQLKDGEDIRFDTPLMQKLLQAYEQINFADFDPSEQYGDEMSESEENGSFYEKDSLFTDTVFYGDPNGFDVKRTDRPLMLSLDDGMQPIADVDITVMIVNAQSTNVDAAALYLTEFLKNCDVETSFTLYPDVSTPIPNPDYEPAVVRLTADIEKINRAIENASADNKAEFEDTLRNLQEDFEANEKRKMEITEDEIAQFHERITPYLYAKPLTPLTDWSGGAAHDVSSLKERYMSKAIDADTFIRELDNMMNMIRLEEQ
;
A
#
# COMPACT_ATOMS: atom_id res chain seq x y z
N MET A 1 12.20 69.75 -30.80
CA MET A 1 13.02 68.59 -30.39
C MET A 1 12.51 67.87 -29.13
N LYS A 2 12.03 68.53 -28.07
CA LYS A 2 11.52 67.82 -26.87
C LYS A 2 10.21 67.01 -27.02
N LYS A 3 9.34 67.33 -28.01
CA LYS A 3 8.11 66.52 -28.27
C LYS A 3 8.36 65.23 -29.07
N PHE A 4 9.48 65.13 -29.79
CA PHE A 4 9.84 63.91 -30.53
C PHE A 4 10.52 62.88 -29.62
N THR A 5 11.26 63.32 -28.61
CA THR A 5 11.93 62.42 -27.66
C THR A 5 10.95 61.69 -26.74
N THR A 6 9.85 62.34 -26.32
CA THR A 6 8.82 61.71 -25.49
C THR A 6 7.98 60.70 -26.27
N LEU A 7 7.66 60.99 -27.54
CA LEU A 7 6.94 60.05 -28.38
C LEU A 7 7.83 58.83 -28.72
N PHE A 8 9.13 59.03 -28.96
CA PHE A 8 10.06 57.92 -29.21
C PHE A 8 10.29 57.05 -27.96
N LEU A 9 10.33 57.65 -26.75
CA LEU A 9 10.43 56.89 -25.50
C LEU A 9 9.14 56.11 -25.19
N CYS A 10 7.96 56.69 -25.41
CA CYS A 10 6.69 55.98 -25.25
C CYS A 10 6.50 54.88 -26.29
N THR A 11 6.96 55.08 -27.53
CA THR A 11 6.87 54.03 -28.57
C THR A 11 7.89 52.92 -28.32
N MET A 12 9.09 53.21 -27.76
CA MET A 12 10.03 52.17 -27.31
C MET A 12 9.53 51.41 -26.08
N LEU A 13 8.86 52.06 -25.11
CA LEU A 13 8.24 51.38 -23.97
C LEU A 13 7.02 50.54 -24.36
N LEU A 14 6.28 50.93 -25.42
CA LEU A 14 5.18 50.14 -25.98
C LEU A 14 5.66 49.00 -26.92
N LEU A 15 6.83 49.13 -27.55
CA LEU A 15 7.44 48.06 -28.37
C LEU A 15 8.24 47.05 -27.55
N THR A 16 8.62 47.35 -26.30
CA THR A 16 9.15 46.36 -25.35
C THR A 16 8.06 45.64 -24.53
N MET A 17 6.79 46.03 -24.68
CA MET A 17 5.63 45.35 -24.07
C MET A 17 4.78 44.56 -25.07
N LEU A 18 5.22 44.46 -26.33
CA LEU A 18 4.52 43.73 -27.38
C LEU A 18 5.51 42.88 -28.18
N THR A 19 6.13 41.93 -27.49
CA THR A 19 6.52 40.59 -27.96
C THR A 19 7.23 39.91 -26.78
N ILE A 20 6.46 39.52 -25.77
CA ILE A 20 6.78 38.25 -25.13
C ILE A 20 6.36 37.24 -26.20
N PRO A 21 7.28 36.51 -26.86
CA PRO A 21 6.84 35.31 -27.55
C PRO A 21 6.09 34.52 -26.50
N ALA A 22 4.82 34.20 -26.74
CA ALA A 22 4.06 33.27 -25.91
C ALA A 22 5.03 32.19 -25.47
N VAL A 23 5.34 32.17 -24.17
CA VAL A 23 6.15 31.11 -23.60
C VAL A 23 5.43 29.85 -24.05
N ALA A 24 6.16 29.00 -24.76
CA ALA A 24 5.63 27.74 -25.27
C ALA A 24 4.86 27.07 -24.13
N SER A 25 3.61 26.66 -24.40
CA SER A 25 2.65 26.10 -23.44
C SER A 25 3.35 25.40 -22.26
N GLU A 26 3.36 26.09 -21.12
CA GLU A 26 4.00 25.65 -19.88
C GLU A 26 3.25 24.41 -19.37
N ILE A 27 3.87 23.24 -19.57
CA ILE A 27 3.63 21.90 -19.01
C ILE A 27 2.17 21.62 -18.54
N GLN A 28 1.46 20.80 -19.33
CA GLN A 28 0.07 20.41 -19.06
C GLN A 28 -0.11 19.19 -18.13
N ASN A 29 0.97 18.56 -17.69
CA ASN A 29 0.91 17.51 -16.67
C ASN A 29 0.94 18.17 -15.28
N VAL A 30 -0.06 17.88 -14.45
CA VAL A 30 -0.14 18.38 -13.07
C VAL A 30 -0.70 17.29 -12.18
N ASN A 31 -0.28 17.26 -10.92
CA ASN A 31 -0.87 16.40 -9.91
C ASN A 31 -1.43 17.28 -8.79
N VAL A 32 -2.70 17.09 -8.46
CA VAL A 32 -3.45 18.02 -7.60
C VAL A 32 -3.84 17.32 -6.30
N THR A 33 -3.49 17.96 -5.19
CA THR A 33 -3.93 17.59 -3.84
C THR A 33 -4.76 18.71 -3.23
N PHE A 34 -5.64 18.39 -2.29
CA PHE A 34 -6.39 19.38 -1.53
C PHE A 34 -5.85 19.45 -0.10
N THR A 35 -5.67 20.67 0.40
CA THR A 35 -5.12 20.92 1.74
C THR A 35 -5.97 21.96 2.47
N ILE A 36 -6.29 21.70 3.75
CA ILE A 36 -7.02 22.61 4.62
C ILE A 36 -6.22 22.73 5.91
N ASP A 37 -5.90 23.96 6.33
CA ASP A 37 -5.11 24.23 7.54
C ASP A 37 -3.81 23.40 7.63
N SER A 38 -3.13 23.22 6.48
CA SER A 38 -1.92 22.40 6.30
C SER A 38 -2.10 20.88 6.40
N VAL A 39 -3.34 20.40 6.51
CA VAL A 39 -3.69 18.97 6.49
C VAL A 39 -4.16 18.57 5.10
N GLN A 40 -3.45 17.63 4.47
CA GLN A 40 -3.89 17.06 3.20
C GLN A 40 -5.19 16.28 3.41
N GLN A 41 -6.18 16.55 2.58
CA GLN A 41 -7.48 15.90 2.62
C GLN A 41 -7.46 14.61 1.79
N LYS A 42 -8.24 13.61 2.21
CA LYS A 42 -8.56 12.43 1.41
C LYS A 42 -9.64 12.77 0.38
N ILE A 43 -9.47 12.34 -0.86
CA ILE A 43 -10.45 12.49 -1.94
C ILE A 43 -11.28 11.21 -2.05
N LEU A 44 -12.59 11.32 -1.87
CA LEU A 44 -13.51 10.18 -1.80
C LEU A 44 -14.35 10.00 -3.07
N SER A 45 -14.69 11.10 -3.73
CA SER A 45 -15.47 11.08 -4.97
C SER A 45 -15.18 12.34 -5.78
N VAL A 46 -15.28 12.24 -7.11
CA VAL A 46 -14.94 13.32 -8.02
C VAL A 46 -15.95 13.43 -9.16
N ALA A 47 -16.16 14.65 -9.65
CA ALA A 47 -16.97 14.89 -10.84
C ALA A 47 -16.48 16.14 -11.59
N SER A 48 -16.47 16.10 -12.92
CA SER A 48 -16.03 17.21 -13.76
C SER A 48 -17.17 17.89 -14.51
N THR A 49 -17.09 19.21 -14.63
CA THR A 49 -17.89 19.97 -15.59
C THR A 49 -17.18 21.26 -16.01
N GLY A 50 -17.18 21.53 -17.31
CA GLY A 50 -16.44 22.65 -17.89
C GLY A 50 -14.95 22.53 -17.58
N ASP A 51 -14.37 23.61 -17.04
CA ASP A 51 -12.95 23.66 -16.70
C ASP A 51 -12.66 23.19 -15.26
N TYR A 52 -13.67 22.72 -14.52
CA TYR A 52 -13.54 22.35 -13.11
C TYR A 52 -13.66 20.86 -12.87
N VAL A 53 -12.83 20.36 -11.94
CA VAL A 53 -13.03 19.07 -11.27
C VAL A 53 -13.38 19.35 -9.82
N TYR A 54 -14.50 18.79 -9.37
CA TYR A 54 -14.98 18.87 -7.99
C TYR A 54 -14.62 17.58 -7.26
N ALA A 55 -14.24 17.70 -6.00
CA ALA A 55 -13.80 16.59 -5.16
C ALA A 55 -14.53 16.63 -3.82
N LEU A 56 -15.08 15.49 -3.39
CA LEU A 56 -15.52 15.26 -2.02
C LEU A 56 -14.30 14.93 -1.17
N LEU A 57 -14.07 15.73 -0.14
CA LEU A 57 -12.88 15.71 0.70
C LEU A 57 -13.23 15.32 2.14
N THR A 58 -12.33 14.62 2.83
CA THR A 58 -12.40 14.38 4.28
C THR A 58 -11.01 14.50 4.91
N ASP A 59 -10.95 14.84 6.20
CA ASP A 59 -9.74 14.78 7.03
C ASP A 59 -9.29 13.35 7.36
N GLY A 60 -10.08 12.33 7.01
CA GLY A 60 -9.81 10.92 7.27
C GLY A 60 -10.76 10.29 8.29
N ALA A 61 -11.53 11.09 9.04
CA ALA A 61 -12.50 10.61 10.03
C ALA A 61 -13.88 10.29 9.44
N TYR A 62 -14.07 10.40 8.11
CA TYR A 62 -15.30 10.16 7.34
C TYR A 62 -16.57 10.93 7.78
N SER A 63 -16.47 11.74 8.84
CA SER A 63 -17.58 12.50 9.45
C SER A 63 -17.57 13.99 9.11
N ASN A 64 -16.42 14.55 8.74
CA ASN A 64 -16.26 15.96 8.38
C ASN A 64 -15.91 16.11 6.89
N GLY A 65 -16.92 15.96 6.04
CA GLY A 65 -16.79 16.14 4.60
C GLY A 65 -16.77 17.62 4.19
N THR A 66 -16.09 17.92 3.07
CA THR A 66 -16.18 19.22 2.39
C THR A 66 -16.02 19.04 0.89
N ILE A 67 -16.31 20.08 0.09
CA ILE A 67 -16.13 20.05 -1.36
C ILE A 67 -14.96 20.94 -1.76
N GLY A 68 -13.96 20.35 -2.40
CA GLY A 68 -12.92 21.07 -3.12
C GLY A 68 -13.27 21.22 -4.60
N ARG A 69 -12.71 22.22 -5.27
CA ARG A 69 -12.65 22.29 -6.74
C ARG A 69 -11.25 22.65 -7.21
N TRP A 70 -10.85 22.08 -8.33
CA TRP A 70 -9.65 22.45 -9.08
C TRP A 70 -10.03 23.02 -10.44
N SER A 71 -9.38 24.10 -10.87
CA SER A 71 -9.56 24.67 -12.21
C SER A 71 -8.42 24.27 -13.15
N SER A 72 -8.76 23.60 -14.25
CA SER A 72 -7.82 23.32 -15.34
C SER A 72 -7.27 24.57 -16.03
N SER A 73 -7.97 25.71 -15.92
CA SER A 73 -7.58 26.96 -16.59
C SER A 73 -6.56 27.79 -15.81
N THR A 74 -6.64 27.80 -14.48
CA THR A 74 -5.75 28.57 -13.59
C THR A 74 -4.78 27.69 -12.81
N ASN A 75 -5.02 26.37 -12.78
CA ASN A 75 -4.34 25.42 -11.92
C ASN A 75 -4.46 25.73 -10.42
N GLU A 76 -5.57 26.35 -10.01
CA GLU A 76 -5.83 26.71 -8.62
C GLU A 76 -6.87 25.76 -7.99
N THR A 77 -6.69 25.49 -6.70
CA THR A 77 -7.66 24.76 -5.87
C THR A 77 -8.41 25.71 -4.95
N GLU A 78 -9.69 25.44 -4.72
CA GLU A 78 -10.55 26.19 -3.79
C GLU A 78 -11.40 25.23 -2.96
N ILE A 79 -11.60 25.55 -1.68
CA ILE A 79 -12.52 24.85 -0.79
C ILE A 79 -13.84 25.61 -0.75
N LEU A 80 -14.92 24.93 -1.10
CA LEU A 80 -16.26 25.49 -1.11
C LEU A 80 -16.89 25.32 0.28
N THR A 81 -17.32 26.43 0.87
CA THR A 81 -18.07 26.38 2.12
C THR A 81 -19.48 25.85 1.85
N MET A 82 -19.80 24.70 2.43
CA MET A 82 -21.12 24.08 2.37
C MET A 82 -21.60 23.78 3.79
N GLY A 83 -22.85 23.31 3.95
CA GLY A 83 -23.32 22.80 5.24
C GLY A 83 -22.51 21.60 5.73
N LYS A 84 -22.88 21.00 6.86
CA LYS A 84 -22.23 19.79 7.34
C LYS A 84 -22.39 18.67 6.33
N ILE A 85 -21.28 18.05 5.90
CA ILE A 85 -21.26 16.93 4.97
C ILE A 85 -20.63 15.74 5.69
N ALA A 86 -21.16 14.54 5.45
CA ALA A 86 -20.58 13.28 5.90
C ALA A 86 -20.44 12.33 4.72
N TYR A 87 -19.42 11.47 4.75
CA TYR A 87 -19.29 10.42 3.74
C TYR A 87 -20.27 9.29 4.05
N GLY A 88 -21.05 8.91 3.04
CA GLY A 88 -22.10 7.91 3.15
C GLY A 88 -21.67 6.46 2.94
N GLY A 89 -20.39 6.20 2.63
CA GLY A 89 -19.99 4.90 2.09
C GLY A 89 -20.43 4.72 0.63
N ASP A 90 -19.85 3.74 -0.05
CA ASP A 90 -20.11 3.41 -1.45
C ASP A 90 -21.32 2.49 -1.66
N GLY A 91 -21.93 2.00 -0.56
CA GLY A 91 -23.02 1.02 -0.56
C GLY A 91 -22.54 -0.43 -0.49
N PHE A 92 -21.22 -0.68 -0.35
CA PHE A 92 -20.62 -2.00 -0.21
C PHE A 92 -20.06 -2.20 1.20
N GLY A 93 -20.81 -2.86 2.10
CA GLY A 93 -20.30 -3.47 3.34
C GLY A 93 -19.63 -2.56 4.39
N TYR A 94 -19.34 -1.30 4.10
CA TYR A 94 -18.74 -0.30 4.97
C TYR A 94 -19.79 0.77 5.30
N ASP A 95 -20.78 0.39 6.10
CA ASP A 95 -21.75 1.31 6.66
C ASP A 95 -21.09 2.15 7.76
N TYR A 96 -20.46 3.27 7.41
CA TYR A 96 -19.94 4.21 8.41
C TYR A 96 -21.06 4.93 9.19
N ILE A 97 -22.29 4.95 8.65
CA ILE A 97 -23.48 5.52 9.27
C ILE A 97 -24.59 4.47 9.28
N ASN A 98 -24.51 3.51 10.20
CA ASN A 98 -25.56 2.51 10.42
C ASN A 98 -26.56 2.91 11.52
N THR A 99 -26.82 4.20 11.67
CA THR A 99 -27.82 4.68 12.64
C THR A 99 -29.01 5.24 11.87
N GLY A 100 -30.19 4.65 12.09
CA GLY A 100 -31.47 5.17 11.61
C GLY A 100 -31.87 6.53 12.21
N GLU A 101 -30.90 7.32 12.68
CA GLU A 101 -31.11 8.70 13.12
C GLU A 101 -31.00 9.64 11.92
N GLN A 102 -32.01 10.52 11.76
CA GLN A 102 -31.87 11.67 10.88
C GLN A 102 -30.78 12.58 11.44
N THR A 103 -29.67 12.68 10.73
CA THR A 103 -28.64 13.69 10.94
C THR A 103 -29.02 14.96 10.16
N ASP A 104 -28.67 16.14 10.68
CA ASP A 104 -28.75 17.42 9.94
C ASP A 104 -27.67 17.52 8.82
N GLU A 105 -26.94 16.44 8.58
CA GLU A 105 -25.76 16.37 7.71
C GLU A 105 -26.13 15.88 6.31
N ILE A 106 -25.47 16.45 5.31
CA ILE A 106 -25.58 16.03 3.91
C ILE A 106 -24.71 14.79 3.74
N THR A 107 -25.33 13.63 3.61
CA THR A 107 -24.62 12.39 3.29
C THR A 107 -24.34 12.31 1.80
N ILE A 108 -23.10 11.99 1.44
CA ILE A 108 -22.66 11.87 0.04
C ILE A 108 -21.84 10.59 -0.12
N SER A 109 -22.25 9.74 -1.05
CA SER A 109 -21.48 8.58 -1.52
C SER A 109 -20.72 8.94 -2.79
N TYR A 110 -21.41 9.57 -3.74
CA TYR A 110 -20.84 9.91 -5.04
C TYR A 110 -21.21 11.33 -5.48
N LEU A 111 -20.28 11.98 -6.18
CA LEU A 111 -20.53 13.19 -6.94
C LEU A 111 -20.83 12.84 -8.41
N PHE A 112 -21.73 13.59 -9.03
CA PHE A 112 -21.97 13.51 -10.47
C PHE A 112 -22.39 14.87 -11.04
N THR A 113 -22.34 15.04 -12.35
CA THR A 113 -22.73 16.30 -13.02
C THR A 113 -23.92 16.11 -13.96
N SER A 114 -24.64 17.21 -14.19
CA SER A 114 -25.61 17.36 -15.30
C SER A 114 -25.52 18.79 -15.82
N GLY A 115 -25.15 18.94 -17.09
CA GLY A 115 -24.77 20.25 -17.63
C GLY A 115 -23.63 20.85 -16.80
N ASN A 116 -23.80 22.10 -16.35
CA ASN A 116 -22.82 22.81 -15.52
C ASN A 116 -23.09 22.70 -14.00
N GLU A 117 -24.04 21.85 -13.58
CA GLU A 117 -24.41 21.65 -12.17
C GLU A 117 -23.76 20.39 -11.59
N VAL A 118 -23.51 20.40 -10.28
CA VAL A 118 -22.95 19.25 -9.54
C VAL A 118 -23.94 18.78 -8.49
N TYR A 119 -24.08 17.46 -8.39
CA TYR A 119 -25.05 16.78 -7.55
C TYR A 119 -24.34 15.79 -6.62
N ALA A 120 -24.96 15.57 -5.46
CA ALA A 120 -24.64 14.51 -4.53
C ALA A 120 -25.63 13.35 -4.70
N PHE A 121 -25.10 12.14 -4.68
CA PHE A 121 -25.87 10.91 -4.54
C PHE A 121 -25.50 10.21 -3.22
N ASP A 122 -26.51 9.91 -2.42
CA ASP A 122 -26.42 9.06 -1.22
C ASP A 122 -26.85 7.65 -1.62
N ALA A 123 -25.91 6.71 -1.69
CA ALA A 123 -26.16 5.34 -2.14
C ALA A 123 -26.91 4.49 -1.11
N ILE A 124 -26.83 4.85 0.18
CA ILE A 124 -27.56 4.16 1.25
C ILE A 124 -29.04 4.54 1.20
N ARG A 125 -29.32 5.84 1.13
CA ARG A 125 -30.70 6.35 1.15
C ARG A 125 -31.31 6.48 -0.24
N MET A 126 -30.52 6.25 -1.29
CA MET A 126 -30.89 6.43 -2.68
C MET A 126 -31.44 7.84 -2.96
N THR A 127 -30.82 8.88 -2.38
CA THR A 127 -31.29 10.27 -2.51
C THR A 127 -30.36 11.13 -3.34
N VAL A 128 -30.93 12.14 -4.03
CA VAL A 128 -30.17 13.11 -4.82
C VAL A 128 -30.40 14.52 -4.33
N ARG A 129 -29.31 15.30 -4.26
CA ARG A 129 -29.32 16.75 -3.98
C ARG A 129 -28.45 17.47 -4.98
N ARG A 130 -28.81 18.72 -5.30
CA ARG A 130 -27.87 19.62 -5.99
C ARG A 130 -26.95 20.25 -4.96
N LEU A 131 -25.66 20.31 -5.26
CA LEU A 131 -24.64 20.97 -4.46
C LEU A 131 -24.22 22.30 -5.09
N ILE A 132 -24.08 22.35 -6.41
CA ILE A 132 -23.49 23.48 -7.13
C ILE A 132 -24.38 23.85 -8.31
N ASP A 133 -24.65 25.15 -8.48
CA ASP A 133 -25.47 25.67 -9.58
C ASP A 133 -24.67 25.81 -10.89
N ALA A 134 -25.39 26.11 -11.98
CA ALA A 134 -24.81 26.23 -13.31
C ALA A 134 -23.80 27.40 -13.46
N ASN A 135 -23.73 28.29 -12.47
CA ASN A 135 -22.75 29.38 -12.41
C ASN A 135 -21.56 29.02 -11.50
N SER A 136 -21.42 27.75 -11.13
CA SER A 136 -20.35 27.22 -10.28
C SER A 136 -20.35 27.79 -8.86
N ASN A 137 -21.51 28.20 -8.34
CA ASN A 137 -21.66 28.63 -6.94
C ASN A 137 -22.24 27.50 -6.08
N ALA A 138 -21.82 27.44 -4.82
CA ALA A 138 -22.45 26.58 -3.83
C ALA A 138 -23.95 26.91 -3.71
N ALA A 139 -24.80 25.91 -3.99
CA ALA A 139 -26.24 26.03 -4.09
C ALA A 139 -26.92 24.73 -3.61
N VAL A 140 -26.62 24.37 -2.35
CA VAL A 140 -27.14 23.16 -1.70
C VAL A 140 -28.67 23.19 -1.65
N SER A 141 -29.31 22.18 -2.24
CA SER A 141 -30.77 22.01 -2.21
C SER A 141 -31.23 21.10 -1.07
N ASP A 142 -32.53 21.13 -0.79
CA ASP A 142 -33.23 20.00 -0.17
C ASP A 142 -33.08 18.72 -1.04
N ILE A 143 -33.48 17.56 -0.50
CA ILE A 143 -33.58 16.33 -1.29
C ILE A 143 -34.48 16.62 -2.48
N LEU A 144 -33.93 16.49 -3.69
CA LEU A 144 -34.69 16.71 -4.92
C LEU A 144 -35.67 15.57 -5.13
N TYR A 145 -35.20 14.34 -4.92
CA TYR A 145 -35.97 13.11 -4.99
C TYR A 145 -35.21 11.94 -4.36
N THR A 146 -35.94 10.87 -4.09
CA THR A 146 -35.42 9.54 -3.76
C THR A 146 -35.66 8.64 -4.96
N LEU A 147 -34.65 7.90 -5.40
CA LEU A 147 -34.78 6.93 -6.49
C LEU A 147 -35.74 5.83 -6.03
N ASP A 148 -36.68 5.45 -6.89
CA ASP A 148 -37.58 4.31 -6.66
C ASP A 148 -36.99 2.96 -7.16
N THR A 149 -35.69 2.95 -7.49
CA THR A 149 -34.96 1.76 -7.92
C THR A 149 -34.72 0.84 -6.73
N GLU A 150 -35.35 -0.33 -6.74
CA GLU A 150 -35.08 -1.39 -5.76
C GLU A 150 -33.91 -2.26 -6.23
N LEU A 151 -32.84 -2.32 -5.42
CA LEU A 151 -31.69 -3.18 -5.67
C LEU A 151 -31.85 -4.49 -4.88
N PRO A 152 -31.67 -5.67 -5.52
CA PRO A 152 -31.67 -6.93 -4.80
C PRO A 152 -30.50 -7.02 -3.82
N GLN A 153 -30.61 -7.97 -2.88
CA GLN A 153 -29.48 -8.35 -2.03
C GLN A 153 -28.27 -8.72 -2.90
N ASP A 154 -27.07 -8.29 -2.50
CA ASP A 154 -25.80 -8.47 -3.22
C ASP A 154 -25.59 -7.58 -4.47
N TRP A 155 -26.53 -6.68 -4.77
CA TRP A 155 -26.36 -5.67 -5.82
C TRP A 155 -26.14 -4.30 -5.21
N TYR A 156 -25.18 -3.55 -5.75
CA TYR A 156 -24.84 -2.21 -5.27
C TYR A 156 -24.51 -1.27 -6.43
N PRO A 157 -24.73 0.05 -6.27
CA PRO A 157 -24.26 1.03 -7.23
C PRO A 157 -22.74 1.02 -7.29
N SER A 158 -22.19 0.81 -8.47
CA SER A 158 -20.74 0.79 -8.71
C SER A 158 -20.26 2.00 -9.52
N GLY A 159 -21.18 2.76 -10.11
CA GLY A 159 -20.92 4.02 -10.81
C GLY A 159 -22.21 4.74 -11.22
N LEU A 160 -22.11 6.03 -11.57
CA LEU A 160 -23.23 6.80 -12.10
C LEU A 160 -22.78 7.98 -12.95
N PHE A 161 -23.64 8.38 -13.90
CA PHE A 161 -23.46 9.59 -14.70
C PHE A 161 -24.79 10.02 -15.32
N THR A 162 -24.83 11.22 -15.89
CA THR A 162 -26.01 11.70 -16.61
C THR A 162 -25.75 11.86 -18.10
N GLN A 163 -26.78 11.58 -18.90
CA GLN A 163 -26.80 11.85 -20.33
C GLN A 163 -28.26 12.06 -20.78
N ASP A 164 -28.51 13.08 -21.61
CA ASP A 164 -29.83 13.34 -22.19
C ASP A 164 -30.99 13.42 -21.15
N ASN A 165 -30.74 14.05 -20.00
CA ASN A 165 -31.68 14.16 -18.85
C ASN A 165 -32.06 12.81 -18.20
N VAL A 166 -31.25 11.78 -18.42
CA VAL A 166 -31.35 10.48 -17.75
C VAL A 166 -30.13 10.32 -16.85
N LEU A 167 -30.37 9.92 -15.61
CA LEU A 167 -29.35 9.40 -14.71
C LEU A 167 -29.19 7.90 -14.99
N TYR A 168 -27.97 7.49 -15.33
CA TYR A 168 -27.59 6.11 -15.50
C TYR A 168 -26.89 5.64 -14.22
N LEU A 169 -27.38 4.55 -13.63
CA LEU A 169 -26.75 3.85 -12.53
C LEU A 169 -26.11 2.58 -13.08
N ASP A 170 -24.79 2.48 -12.92
CA ASP A 170 -24.04 1.24 -13.11
C ASP A 170 -24.13 0.44 -11.81
N ILE A 171 -24.55 -0.81 -11.90
CA ILE A 171 -24.88 -1.65 -10.76
C ILE A 171 -24.12 -2.96 -10.91
N SER A 172 -23.36 -3.34 -9.90
CA SER A 172 -22.58 -4.58 -9.90
C SER A 172 -23.14 -5.57 -8.89
N ASN A 173 -23.06 -6.86 -9.23
CA ASN A 173 -23.39 -7.94 -8.32
C ASN A 173 -22.12 -8.51 -7.67
N SER A 174 -22.03 -8.45 -6.34
CA SER A 174 -20.84 -8.85 -5.58
C SER A 174 -20.52 -10.36 -5.63
N MET A 175 -21.51 -11.19 -5.96
CA MET A 175 -21.39 -12.66 -5.94
C MET A 175 -21.04 -13.25 -7.30
N THR A 176 -21.50 -12.61 -8.38
CA THR A 176 -21.43 -13.17 -9.74
C THR A 176 -20.59 -12.35 -10.70
N GLY A 177 -20.23 -11.11 -10.35
CA GLY A 177 -19.57 -10.17 -11.26
C GLY A 177 -20.44 -9.69 -12.43
N SER A 178 -21.74 -10.04 -12.46
CA SER A 178 -22.66 -9.52 -13.48
C SER A 178 -23.04 -8.07 -13.23
N GLY A 179 -23.22 -7.31 -14.31
CA GLY A 179 -23.65 -5.91 -14.26
C GLY A 179 -25.14 -5.71 -14.57
N ALA A 180 -25.68 -4.57 -14.16
CA ALA A 180 -26.98 -4.08 -14.57
C ALA A 180 -26.98 -2.56 -14.76
N VAL A 181 -27.90 -2.09 -15.59
CA VAL A 181 -28.08 -0.67 -15.91
C VAL A 181 -29.44 -0.21 -15.46
N ALA A 182 -29.51 0.74 -14.53
CA ALA A 182 -30.76 1.47 -14.27
C ALA A 182 -30.76 2.81 -15.02
N ARG A 183 -31.87 3.08 -15.71
CA ARG A 183 -32.16 4.37 -16.35
C ARG A 183 -33.20 5.08 -15.52
N ILE A 184 -32.89 6.29 -15.09
CA ILE A 184 -33.71 7.04 -14.13
C ILE A 184 -33.94 8.44 -14.71
N ASP A 185 -35.19 8.89 -14.69
CA ASP A 185 -35.51 10.27 -15.07
C ASP A 185 -34.87 11.23 -14.06
N LEU A 186 -33.95 12.08 -14.52
CA LEU A 186 -33.18 12.96 -13.64
C LEU A 186 -34.06 14.00 -12.94
N ALA A 187 -35.22 14.37 -13.52
CA ALA A 187 -36.05 15.41 -12.93
C ALA A 187 -36.94 14.88 -11.79
N SER A 188 -37.39 13.64 -11.87
CA SER A 188 -38.36 13.04 -10.94
C SER A 188 -37.79 11.94 -10.06
N GLY A 189 -36.66 11.35 -10.41
CA GLY A 189 -36.12 10.16 -9.75
C GLY A 189 -36.84 8.86 -10.14
N GLN A 190 -37.76 8.91 -11.10
CA GLN A 190 -38.52 7.74 -11.53
C GLN A 190 -37.65 6.79 -12.36
N THR A 191 -37.63 5.51 -11.99
CA THR A 191 -36.99 4.43 -12.74
C THR A 191 -37.72 4.24 -14.06
N LEU A 192 -37.01 4.46 -15.17
CA LEU A 192 -37.48 4.23 -16.53
C LEU A 192 -37.33 2.77 -16.93
N SER A 193 -36.21 2.14 -16.55
CA SER A 193 -35.91 0.73 -16.82
C SER A 193 -34.73 0.26 -15.98
N VAL A 194 -34.71 -1.02 -15.63
CA VAL A 194 -33.52 -1.72 -15.10
C VAL A 194 -33.27 -2.93 -15.99
N VAL A 195 -32.03 -3.11 -16.46
CA VAL A 195 -31.65 -4.18 -17.39
C VAL A 195 -30.37 -4.84 -16.88
N GLU A 196 -30.45 -6.13 -16.57
CA GLU A 196 -29.29 -6.97 -16.27
C GLU A 196 -28.56 -7.36 -17.57
N GLU A 197 -27.23 -7.27 -17.55
CA GLU A 197 -26.36 -7.69 -18.65
C GLU A 197 -25.17 -8.49 -18.12
N THR A 198 -25.14 -9.79 -18.46
CA THR A 198 -24.20 -10.76 -17.90
C THR A 198 -22.73 -10.47 -18.20
N HIS A 199 -22.44 -9.83 -19.33
CA HIS A 199 -21.06 -9.51 -19.75
C HIS A 199 -20.66 -8.06 -19.47
N LEU A 200 -21.56 -7.27 -18.89
CA LEU A 200 -21.29 -5.87 -18.60
C LEU A 200 -20.36 -5.77 -17.38
N GLU A 201 -19.20 -5.15 -17.57
CA GLU A 201 -18.25 -4.86 -16.51
C GLU A 201 -18.44 -3.43 -15.97
N ARG A 202 -18.35 -2.41 -16.85
CA ARG A 202 -18.54 -0.99 -16.50
C ARG A 202 -19.27 -0.21 -17.59
N LEU A 203 -19.94 0.88 -17.20
CA LEU A 203 -20.60 1.83 -18.10
C LEU A 203 -19.97 3.23 -18.08
N PHE A 204 -20.00 3.88 -19.24
CA PHE A 204 -19.45 5.21 -19.43
C PHE A 204 -20.36 6.09 -20.31
N PRO A 205 -20.34 7.43 -20.12
CA PRO A 205 -21.05 8.36 -20.99
C PRO A 205 -20.64 8.27 -22.47
N TYR A 206 -21.58 8.48 -23.38
CA TYR A 206 -21.33 8.55 -24.83
C TYR A 206 -22.23 9.61 -25.51
N GLN A 207 -22.98 9.24 -26.55
CA GLN A 207 -23.86 10.15 -27.30
C GLN A 207 -25.06 9.43 -27.91
N ASP A 208 -26.05 10.22 -28.37
CA ASP A 208 -27.24 9.78 -29.10
C ASP A 208 -28.07 8.71 -28.35
N GLY A 209 -28.21 8.86 -27.03
CA GLY A 209 -28.93 7.91 -26.17
C GLY A 209 -28.26 6.53 -26.00
N LYS A 210 -27.06 6.34 -26.57
CA LYS A 210 -26.23 5.15 -26.38
C LYS A 210 -25.15 5.41 -25.33
N LEU A 211 -24.55 4.34 -24.85
CA LEU A 211 -23.52 4.32 -23.81
C LEU A 211 -22.24 3.66 -24.35
N LEU A 212 -21.12 3.92 -23.70
CA LEU A 212 -19.94 3.07 -23.80
C LEU A 212 -19.95 2.05 -22.67
N ALA A 213 -19.42 0.87 -22.95
CA ALA A 213 -19.32 -0.20 -21.98
C ALA A 213 -18.02 -0.99 -22.19
N THR A 214 -17.43 -1.46 -21.10
CA THR A 214 -16.45 -2.55 -21.15
C THR A 214 -17.17 -3.87 -20.94
N TRP A 215 -16.84 -4.84 -21.77
CA TRP A 215 -17.42 -6.17 -21.77
C TRP A 215 -16.37 -7.24 -21.48
N PHE A 216 -16.80 -8.26 -20.73
CA PHE A 216 -15.97 -9.39 -20.34
C PHE A 216 -16.80 -10.68 -20.23
N ASP A 217 -16.17 -11.82 -20.49
CA ASP A 217 -16.76 -13.14 -20.22
C ASP A 217 -16.26 -13.66 -18.86
N PRO A 218 -17.03 -13.52 -17.77
CA PRO A 218 -16.60 -13.97 -16.45
C PRO A 218 -16.47 -15.51 -16.37
N GLN A 219 -17.05 -16.27 -17.31
CA GLN A 219 -16.93 -17.73 -17.34
C GLN A 219 -15.65 -18.21 -18.04
N ASN A 220 -15.05 -17.37 -18.88
CA ASN A 220 -13.81 -17.65 -19.56
C ASN A 220 -12.82 -16.46 -19.48
N PRO A 221 -12.34 -16.13 -18.27
CA PRO A 221 -11.60 -14.90 -18.04
C PRO A 221 -10.17 -14.89 -18.58
N TYR A 222 -9.57 -16.06 -18.81
CA TYR A 222 -8.17 -16.23 -19.23
C TYR A 222 -8.05 -17.24 -20.36
N ASP A 223 -7.00 -17.09 -21.18
CA ASP A 223 -6.58 -18.16 -22.08
C ASP A 223 -6.02 -19.33 -21.27
N SER A 224 -6.74 -20.44 -21.25
CA SER A 224 -6.35 -21.66 -20.52
C SER A 224 -4.97 -22.26 -20.88
N GLN A 225 -4.37 -21.88 -22.02
CA GLN A 225 -3.06 -22.37 -22.44
C GLN A 225 -1.92 -21.47 -21.98
N THR A 226 -2.14 -20.15 -21.95
CA THR A 226 -1.10 -19.17 -21.62
C THR A 226 -1.23 -18.63 -20.20
N GLY A 227 -2.42 -18.76 -19.58
CA GLY A 227 -2.76 -18.17 -18.28
C GLY A 227 -2.99 -16.65 -18.32
N VAL A 228 -2.96 -16.03 -19.51
CA VAL A 228 -3.09 -14.57 -19.68
C VAL A 228 -4.56 -14.18 -19.76
N ALA A 229 -4.97 -13.10 -19.09
CA ALA A 229 -6.35 -12.63 -19.14
C ALA A 229 -6.73 -12.17 -20.55
N PHE A 230 -7.99 -12.38 -20.94
CA PHE A 230 -8.51 -11.76 -22.15
C PHE A 230 -8.71 -10.26 -21.93
N PRO A 231 -8.37 -9.40 -22.91
CA PRO A 231 -8.65 -7.98 -22.81
C PRO A 231 -10.16 -7.74 -22.79
N TYR A 232 -10.59 -6.67 -22.13
CA TYR A 232 -11.98 -6.21 -22.22
C TYR A 232 -12.31 -5.73 -23.63
N GLU A 233 -13.54 -6.04 -24.07
CA GLU A 233 -14.10 -5.51 -25.30
C GLU A 233 -14.73 -4.14 -25.03
N LEU A 234 -14.32 -3.09 -25.75
CA LEU A 234 -14.99 -1.80 -25.69
C LEU A 234 -16.17 -1.79 -26.66
N MET A 235 -17.36 -1.54 -26.13
CA MET A 235 -18.63 -1.64 -26.85
C MET A 235 -19.41 -0.33 -26.80
N ILE A 236 -20.05 0.04 -27.91
CA ILE A 236 -21.18 0.96 -27.89
C ILE A 236 -22.43 0.14 -27.58
N TYR A 237 -23.16 0.51 -26.53
CA TYR A 237 -24.34 -0.19 -26.03
C TYR A 237 -25.57 0.70 -26.10
N ASP A 238 -26.67 0.20 -26.67
CA ASP A 238 -27.98 0.83 -26.59
C ASP A 238 -28.79 0.20 -25.44
N PRO A 239 -29.01 0.90 -24.32
CA PRO A 239 -29.67 0.33 -23.15
C PRO A 239 -31.20 0.16 -23.33
N VAL A 240 -31.78 0.61 -24.44
CA VAL A 240 -33.21 0.43 -24.77
C VAL A 240 -33.41 -0.78 -25.68
N THR A 241 -32.61 -0.88 -26.75
CA THR A 241 -32.72 -1.98 -27.72
C THR A 241 -31.87 -3.19 -27.36
N ARG A 242 -30.88 -3.00 -26.48
CA ARG A 242 -29.83 -3.96 -26.11
C ARG A 242 -28.90 -4.33 -27.26
N GLU A 243 -28.87 -3.52 -28.32
CA GLU A 243 -27.91 -3.69 -29.41
C GLU A 243 -26.52 -3.23 -28.97
N THR A 244 -25.49 -3.99 -29.36
CA THR A 244 -24.09 -3.63 -29.13
C THR A 244 -23.30 -3.56 -30.42
N VAL A 245 -22.33 -2.64 -30.46
CA VAL A 245 -21.36 -2.50 -31.57
C VAL A 245 -19.96 -2.42 -30.99
N LYS A 246 -19.10 -3.37 -31.36
CA LYS A 246 -17.71 -3.40 -30.90
C LYS A 246 -16.91 -2.26 -31.50
N VAL A 247 -16.21 -1.52 -30.64
CA VAL A 247 -15.23 -0.48 -30.99
C VAL A 247 -13.87 -1.14 -31.22
N GLY A 248 -13.40 -1.91 -30.25
CA GLY A 248 -12.10 -2.58 -30.29
C GLY A 248 -11.80 -3.34 -29.01
N ASP A 249 -10.65 -3.98 -28.96
CA ASP A 249 -10.13 -4.66 -27.77
C ASP A 249 -9.18 -3.72 -27.03
N THR A 250 -9.34 -3.65 -25.71
CA THR A 250 -8.37 -2.98 -24.84
C THR A 250 -7.04 -3.74 -24.80
N VAL A 251 -6.05 -3.25 -24.06
CA VAL A 251 -4.72 -3.88 -23.93
C VAL A 251 -4.39 -4.07 -22.47
N GLY A 252 -3.77 -5.19 -22.10
CA GLY A 252 -3.37 -5.47 -20.72
C GLY A 252 -4.51 -6.01 -19.86
N GLU A 253 -4.22 -6.17 -18.57
CA GLU A 253 -5.16 -6.60 -17.53
C GLU A 253 -5.69 -5.36 -16.78
N TYR A 254 -6.89 -5.43 -16.21
CA TYR A 254 -7.49 -4.35 -15.40
C TYR A 254 -7.67 -3.01 -16.15
N ASN A 255 -8.24 -3.07 -17.37
CA ASN A 255 -8.42 -1.87 -18.20
C ASN A 255 -9.65 -1.08 -17.75
N ASP A 256 -9.40 0.04 -17.09
CA ASP A 256 -10.42 0.95 -16.58
C ASP A 256 -10.10 2.39 -17.01
N GLY A 257 -10.85 3.36 -16.47
CA GLY A 257 -10.67 4.77 -16.76
C GLY A 257 -11.12 5.15 -18.17
N VAL A 258 -12.14 4.48 -18.70
CA VAL A 258 -12.66 4.81 -20.03
C VAL A 258 -13.32 6.19 -19.99
N VAL A 259 -12.87 7.10 -20.87
CA VAL A 259 -13.46 8.43 -21.01
C VAL A 259 -13.65 8.79 -22.48
N TYR A 260 -14.84 9.24 -22.85
CA TYR A 260 -15.17 9.68 -24.20
C TYR A 260 -15.07 11.21 -24.34
N CYS A 261 -14.29 11.66 -25.33
CA CYS A 261 -14.24 13.05 -25.74
C CYS A 261 -15.10 13.26 -26.99
N LYS A 262 -16.23 13.96 -26.82
CA LYS A 262 -17.17 14.27 -27.90
C LYS A 262 -16.60 15.25 -28.93
N ASP A 263 -15.68 16.13 -28.54
CA ASP A 263 -15.14 17.18 -29.43
C ASP A 263 -14.29 16.61 -30.58
N ASN A 264 -13.62 15.48 -30.35
CA ASN A 264 -12.76 14.82 -31.32
C ASN A 264 -13.14 13.34 -31.57
N ASP A 265 -14.32 12.91 -31.12
CA ASP A 265 -14.85 11.55 -31.27
C ASP A 265 -13.85 10.46 -30.84
N THR A 266 -13.19 10.66 -29.70
CA THR A 266 -12.10 9.78 -29.24
C THR A 266 -12.42 9.20 -27.88
N VAL A 267 -12.21 7.90 -27.71
CA VAL A 267 -12.17 7.26 -26.38
C VAL A 267 -10.74 7.18 -25.90
N TYR A 268 -10.52 7.59 -24.66
CA TYR A 268 -9.30 7.32 -23.90
C TYR A 268 -9.56 6.23 -22.88
N PHE A 269 -8.55 5.44 -22.57
CA PHE A 269 -8.59 4.45 -21.50
C PHE A 269 -7.19 4.20 -21.00
N ALA A 270 -7.05 3.74 -19.76
CA ALA A 270 -5.76 3.45 -19.17
C ALA A 270 -5.56 1.93 -19.00
N SER A 271 -4.30 1.52 -19.12
CA SER A 271 -3.86 0.18 -18.78
C SER A 271 -2.46 0.29 -18.19
N GLY A 272 -2.33 -0.15 -16.94
CA GLY A 272 -1.15 0.12 -16.11
C GLY A 272 -0.78 1.61 -16.09
N SER A 273 0.51 1.91 -16.27
CA SER A 273 1.05 3.28 -16.37
C SER A 273 0.85 3.96 -17.72
N GLN A 274 -0.01 3.44 -18.59
CA GLN A 274 -0.13 3.93 -19.97
C GLN A 274 -1.55 4.38 -20.28
N LEU A 275 -1.64 5.55 -20.91
CA LEU A 275 -2.88 6.08 -21.43
C LEU A 275 -2.96 5.79 -22.93
N TYR A 276 -4.07 5.22 -23.36
CA TYR A 276 -4.36 4.84 -24.73
C TYR A 276 -5.56 5.61 -25.27
N SER A 277 -5.65 5.69 -26.60
CA SER A 277 -6.79 6.28 -27.29
C SER A 277 -7.26 5.44 -28.48
N PHE A 278 -8.55 5.47 -28.78
CA PHE A 278 -9.17 5.05 -30.05
C PHE A 278 -9.68 6.30 -30.79
N PRO A 279 -8.83 6.97 -31.60
CA PRO A 279 -9.25 8.16 -32.34
C PRO A 279 -10.38 7.83 -33.32
N ASN A 280 -11.43 8.66 -33.33
CA ASN A 280 -12.64 8.43 -34.14
C ASN A 280 -13.28 7.06 -33.88
N MET A 281 -13.21 6.56 -32.64
CA MET A 281 -13.81 5.28 -32.24
C MET A 281 -13.37 4.08 -33.10
N THR A 282 -12.14 4.10 -33.62
CA THR A 282 -11.67 3.12 -34.62
C THR A 282 -10.34 2.47 -34.19
N PRO A 283 -10.19 1.14 -34.29
CA PRO A 283 -8.95 0.45 -33.98
C PRO A 283 -7.89 0.62 -35.09
N PRO A 284 -6.59 0.39 -34.78
CA PRO A 284 -6.05 0.02 -33.47
C PRO A 284 -5.96 1.22 -32.51
N TYR A 285 -5.88 0.94 -31.22
CA TYR A 285 -5.57 1.97 -30.23
C TYR A 285 -4.17 2.57 -30.47
N GLN A 286 -3.93 3.75 -29.92
CA GLN A 286 -2.66 4.46 -29.96
C GLN A 286 -2.26 4.88 -28.54
N ARG A 287 -0.95 5.03 -28.27
CA ARG A 287 -0.48 5.55 -26.99
C ARG A 287 -0.71 7.06 -26.96
N SER A 288 -1.47 7.52 -25.98
CA SER A 288 -1.86 8.91 -25.79
C SER A 288 -1.00 9.61 -24.73
N GLY A 289 -0.51 8.87 -23.72
CA GLY A 289 0.38 9.39 -22.68
C GLY A 289 0.78 8.34 -21.65
N TYR A 290 1.25 8.80 -20.50
CA TYR A 290 1.63 7.96 -19.36
C TYR A 290 0.95 8.45 -18.08
N LEU A 291 0.61 7.52 -17.21
CA LEU A 291 0.11 7.78 -15.87
C LEU A 291 1.15 7.26 -14.86
N PRO A 292 1.46 8.02 -13.79
CA PRO A 292 2.43 7.63 -12.79
C PRO A 292 1.79 6.68 -11.76
N VAL A 293 1.12 5.65 -12.24
CA VAL A 293 0.40 4.69 -11.42
C VAL A 293 0.63 3.32 -12.01
N SER A 294 0.70 2.30 -11.18
CA SER A 294 0.88 0.93 -11.64
C SER A 294 -0.38 0.33 -12.24
N ASN A 295 -1.56 0.73 -11.76
CA ASN A 295 -2.86 0.38 -12.30
C ASN A 295 -3.89 1.49 -12.00
N VAL A 296 -5.03 1.43 -12.69
CA VAL A 296 -6.15 2.39 -12.57
C VAL A 296 -7.46 1.70 -12.15
N MET A 297 -7.37 0.53 -11.53
CA MET A 297 -8.52 -0.30 -11.25
C MET A 297 -9.52 0.45 -10.35
N TYR A 298 -10.75 0.65 -10.83
CA TYR A 298 -11.83 1.37 -10.15
C TYR A 298 -11.54 2.85 -9.86
N ALA A 299 -10.49 3.41 -10.46
CA ALA A 299 -10.13 4.81 -10.30
C ALA A 299 -11.11 5.70 -11.07
N PRO A 300 -11.79 6.66 -10.42
CA PRO A 300 -12.61 7.64 -11.13
C PRO A 300 -11.77 8.42 -12.14
N CYS A 301 -12.16 8.33 -13.42
CA CYS A 301 -11.50 9.03 -14.52
C CYS A 301 -12.48 9.93 -15.27
N MET A 302 -11.99 11.06 -15.76
CA MET A 302 -12.79 12.05 -16.47
C MET A 302 -11.93 12.95 -17.36
N LEU A 303 -12.59 13.82 -18.13
CA LEU A 303 -11.93 14.91 -18.85
C LEU A 303 -12.20 16.23 -18.15
N ALA A 304 -11.15 17.02 -17.96
CA ALA A 304 -11.25 18.44 -17.66
C ALA A 304 -10.98 19.23 -18.95
N GLY A 305 -11.95 20.02 -19.42
CA GLY A 305 -11.86 20.59 -20.76
C GLY A 305 -11.83 19.52 -21.86
N LYS A 306 -10.98 19.71 -22.88
CA LYS A 306 -10.98 18.87 -24.10
C LYS A 306 -9.78 17.93 -24.25
N ASP A 307 -8.70 18.20 -23.51
CA ASP A 307 -7.39 17.58 -23.71
C ASP A 307 -6.69 17.17 -22.41
N LEU A 308 -7.36 17.28 -21.26
CA LEU A 308 -6.81 16.85 -19.97
C LEU A 308 -7.58 15.64 -19.45
N TYR A 309 -6.91 14.50 -19.44
CA TYR A 309 -7.37 13.30 -18.77
C TYR A 309 -7.03 13.40 -17.28
N VAL A 310 -8.04 13.19 -16.44
CA VAL A 310 -7.92 13.26 -14.98
C VAL A 310 -8.24 11.90 -14.41
N CYS A 311 -7.34 11.36 -13.58
CA CYS A 311 -7.50 10.11 -12.87
C CYS A 311 -7.31 10.36 -11.37
N LEU A 312 -8.22 9.86 -10.53
CA LEU A 312 -7.99 9.85 -9.09
C LEU A 312 -7.14 8.62 -8.72
N SER A 313 -5.94 8.84 -8.19
CA SER A 313 -5.07 7.76 -7.69
C SER A 313 -4.15 8.29 -6.59
N ASN A 314 -3.68 7.44 -5.66
CA ASN A 314 -2.75 7.82 -4.58
C ASN A 314 -3.14 9.10 -3.83
N ASN A 315 -4.45 9.29 -3.61
CA ASN A 315 -5.04 10.48 -2.99
C ASN A 315 -4.69 11.82 -3.68
N MET A 316 -4.60 11.81 -5.01
CA MET A 316 -4.39 12.98 -5.85
C MET A 316 -5.19 12.89 -7.16
N LEU A 317 -5.50 14.04 -7.75
CA LEU A 317 -5.93 14.10 -9.14
C LEU A 317 -4.68 14.10 -10.02
N VAL A 318 -4.44 12.99 -10.71
CA VAL A 318 -3.40 12.86 -11.73
C VAL A 318 -3.95 13.42 -13.03
N VAL A 319 -3.43 14.57 -13.46
CA VAL A 319 -3.88 15.28 -14.67
C VAL A 319 -2.82 15.12 -15.75
N ARG A 320 -3.21 14.56 -16.90
CA ARG A 320 -2.32 14.35 -18.04
C ARG A 320 -2.91 14.94 -19.30
N GLN A 321 -2.06 15.62 -20.07
CA GLN A 321 -2.42 15.99 -21.42
C GLN A 321 -2.48 14.76 -22.30
N VAL A 322 -3.60 14.60 -23.01
CA VAL A 322 -3.79 13.51 -23.97
C VAL A 322 -3.06 13.79 -25.28
N ASP A 323 -2.70 12.71 -25.97
CA ASP A 323 -2.08 12.67 -27.29
C ASP A 323 -0.72 13.39 -27.36
N GLN A 324 0.05 13.34 -26.26
CA GLN A 324 1.40 13.90 -26.11
C GLN A 324 2.48 12.86 -25.78
N ALA A 325 2.21 11.56 -25.95
CA ALA A 325 3.14 10.50 -25.62
C ALA A 325 4.55 10.73 -26.23
N THR A 326 5.54 10.99 -25.37
CA THR A 326 6.95 11.14 -25.72
C THR A 326 7.81 10.26 -24.82
N GLU A 327 8.77 9.53 -25.39
CA GLU A 327 9.68 8.69 -24.60
C GLU A 327 10.93 9.44 -24.11
N LYS A 328 11.09 10.73 -24.44
CA LYS A 328 12.29 11.50 -24.10
C LYS A 328 12.49 11.77 -22.61
N SER A 329 11.42 11.68 -21.81
CA SER A 329 11.38 11.93 -20.36
C SER A 329 10.78 10.73 -19.61
N LEU A 330 10.73 9.56 -20.24
CA LEU A 330 10.13 8.36 -19.65
C LEU A 330 11.13 7.64 -18.77
N LEU A 331 10.87 7.64 -17.47
CA LEU A 331 11.58 6.83 -16.48
C LEU A 331 10.85 5.49 -16.29
N ARG A 332 11.53 4.38 -16.54
CA ARG A 332 10.98 3.03 -16.35
C ARG A 332 11.35 2.52 -14.96
N VAL A 333 10.37 2.11 -14.17
CA VAL A 333 10.55 1.66 -12.79
C VAL A 333 9.98 0.26 -12.64
N ALA A 334 10.80 -0.69 -12.23
CA ALA A 334 10.35 -2.00 -11.76
C ALA A 334 10.25 -1.96 -10.23
N GLY A 335 9.03 -1.82 -9.72
CA GLY A 335 8.72 -1.60 -8.31
C GLY A 335 7.27 -1.14 -8.13
N SER A 336 6.89 -0.85 -6.88
CA SER A 336 5.54 -0.37 -6.55
C SER A 336 5.39 1.15 -6.76
N SER A 337 4.12 1.59 -6.80
CA SER A 337 3.73 2.99 -7.02
C SER A 337 2.97 3.62 -5.83
N TYR A 338 2.89 2.91 -4.70
CA TYR A 338 2.02 3.29 -3.58
C TYR A 338 2.75 3.99 -2.43
N GLU A 339 4.09 3.99 -2.45
CA GLU A 339 4.92 4.53 -1.38
C GLU A 339 4.86 6.06 -1.32
N ALA A 340 5.11 6.61 -0.13
CA ALA A 340 5.19 8.06 0.07
C ALA A 340 6.30 8.70 -0.80
N GLY A 341 7.42 8.00 -0.99
CA GLY A 341 8.49 8.38 -1.92
C GLY A 341 8.03 8.55 -3.37
N HIS A 342 7.29 7.57 -3.89
CA HIS A 342 6.70 7.64 -5.22
C HIS A 342 5.75 8.83 -5.33
N ARG A 343 4.84 8.96 -4.36
CA ARG A 343 3.87 10.05 -4.30
C ARG A 343 4.54 11.42 -4.33
N ALA A 344 5.60 11.60 -3.55
CA ALA A 344 6.36 12.84 -3.48
C ALA A 344 7.04 13.15 -4.82
N PHE A 345 7.67 12.16 -5.46
CA PHE A 345 8.27 12.34 -6.78
C PHE A 345 7.23 12.78 -7.81
N VAL A 346 6.08 12.12 -7.86
CA VAL A 346 5.00 12.46 -8.80
C VAL A 346 4.52 13.90 -8.59
N LEU A 347 4.36 14.35 -7.35
CA LEU A 347 3.95 15.72 -7.04
C LEU A 347 5.02 16.76 -7.40
N ASN A 348 6.29 16.46 -7.13
CA ASN A 348 7.40 17.40 -7.29
C ASN A 348 7.98 17.42 -8.71
N HIS A 349 7.80 16.35 -9.48
CA HIS A 349 8.37 16.14 -10.82
C HIS A 349 7.32 15.71 -11.87
N PRO A 350 6.20 16.44 -12.03
CA PRO A 350 5.15 16.10 -13.01
C PRO A 350 5.63 16.14 -14.47
N GLU A 351 6.80 16.72 -14.74
CA GLU A 351 7.46 16.75 -16.04
C GLU A 351 8.11 15.41 -16.45
N VAL A 352 8.29 14.48 -15.50
CA VAL A 352 8.87 13.15 -15.76
C VAL A 352 7.73 12.15 -15.94
N ASP A 353 7.67 11.54 -17.13
CA ASP A 353 6.72 10.46 -17.38
C ASP A 353 7.23 9.17 -16.73
N LEU A 354 6.33 8.37 -16.17
CA LEU A 354 6.67 7.11 -15.53
C LEU A 354 6.04 5.94 -16.27
N LEU A 355 6.81 4.86 -16.41
CA LEU A 355 6.31 3.53 -16.75
C LEU A 355 6.65 2.61 -15.58
N ILE A 356 5.63 2.17 -14.86
CA ILE A 356 5.79 1.33 -13.67
C ILE A 356 5.33 -0.07 -14.00
N THR A 357 6.13 -1.05 -13.59
CA THR A 357 5.74 -2.46 -13.60
C THR A 357 5.81 -2.97 -12.18
N GLU A 358 4.68 -3.45 -11.64
CA GLU A 358 4.56 -4.12 -10.33
C GLU A 358 5.15 -5.54 -10.36
N ASP A 359 6.36 -5.64 -10.90
CA ASP A 359 7.19 -6.81 -10.76
C ASP A 359 8.29 -6.43 -9.78
N GLU A 360 8.00 -6.61 -8.49
CA GLU A 360 9.09 -6.76 -7.53
C GLU A 360 9.90 -7.95 -8.00
N ARG A 361 11.08 -7.68 -8.56
CA ARG A 361 11.89 -8.71 -9.20
C ARG A 361 12.53 -9.62 -8.17
N ASN A 362 11.71 -10.49 -7.60
CA ASN A 362 12.09 -11.71 -6.89
C ASN A 362 12.54 -12.79 -7.90
N THR A 363 13.25 -12.36 -8.93
CA THR A 363 13.79 -13.20 -10.00
C THR A 363 15.18 -13.66 -9.61
N SER A 364 15.59 -14.84 -10.10
CA SER A 364 16.94 -15.33 -9.84
C SER A 364 17.97 -14.33 -10.37
N PHE A 365 19.17 -14.30 -9.77
CA PHE A 365 20.27 -13.49 -10.29
C PHE A 365 20.54 -13.77 -11.78
N THR A 366 20.34 -15.02 -12.22
CA THR A 366 20.55 -15.44 -13.61
C THR A 366 19.49 -14.84 -14.55
N ASP A 367 18.24 -14.79 -14.11
CA ASP A 367 17.15 -14.20 -14.89
C ASP A 367 17.34 -12.70 -14.99
N LEU A 368 17.62 -12.02 -13.87
CA LEU A 368 17.94 -10.59 -13.84
C LEU A 368 19.12 -10.27 -14.76
N ALA A 369 20.20 -11.06 -14.70
CA ALA A 369 21.36 -10.90 -15.57
C ALA A 369 21.04 -11.12 -17.05
N THR A 370 20.23 -12.13 -17.37
CA THR A 370 19.81 -12.42 -18.74
C THR A 370 18.98 -11.26 -19.29
N GLU A 371 18.05 -10.76 -18.50
CA GLU A 371 17.17 -9.67 -18.88
C GLU A 371 17.96 -8.38 -19.15
N LEU A 372 18.84 -7.99 -18.22
CA LEU A 372 19.72 -6.82 -18.32
C LEU A 372 20.64 -6.83 -19.56
N VAL A 373 20.91 -8.01 -20.12
CA VAL A 373 21.77 -8.16 -21.30
C VAL A 373 20.99 -8.29 -22.61
N THR A 374 19.74 -8.77 -22.56
CA THR A 374 19.00 -9.18 -23.77
C THR A 374 17.87 -8.25 -24.17
N ASN A 375 17.38 -7.39 -23.27
CA ASN A 375 16.20 -6.55 -23.51
C ASN A 375 16.57 -5.07 -23.73
N ASN A 376 15.96 -4.43 -24.74
CA ASN A 376 16.15 -3.01 -25.03
C ASN A 376 15.21 -2.10 -24.21
N ASP A 377 14.18 -2.65 -23.55
CA ASP A 377 13.19 -1.93 -22.74
C ASP A 377 13.40 -2.15 -21.23
N MET A 378 14.67 -2.23 -20.78
CA MET A 378 14.97 -2.44 -19.37
C MET A 378 14.49 -1.28 -18.49
N PRO A 379 14.07 -1.57 -17.24
CA PRO A 379 13.86 -0.53 -16.26
C PRO A 379 15.14 0.29 -16.02
N ASP A 380 14.92 1.58 -15.77
CA ASP A 380 15.95 2.52 -15.32
C ASP A 380 16.20 2.32 -13.81
N VAL A 381 15.13 2.11 -13.04
CA VAL A 381 15.16 1.82 -11.61
C VAL A 381 14.62 0.41 -11.37
N ILE A 382 15.32 -0.36 -10.54
CA ILE A 382 14.97 -1.74 -10.20
C ILE A 382 14.94 -1.89 -8.68
N THR A 383 13.80 -2.32 -8.14
CA THR A 383 13.66 -2.71 -6.73
C THR A 383 14.13 -4.15 -6.54
N LEU A 384 14.96 -4.36 -5.51
CA LEU A 384 15.58 -5.62 -5.13
C LEU A 384 15.50 -5.81 -3.62
N ASN A 385 15.64 -7.03 -3.11
CA ASN A 385 15.73 -7.30 -1.68
C ASN A 385 16.99 -8.12 -1.35
N THR A 386 17.66 -7.80 -0.24
CA THR A 386 18.92 -8.47 0.16
C THR A 386 18.77 -9.97 0.40
N LEU A 387 17.57 -10.47 0.73
CA LEU A 387 17.29 -11.90 0.91
C LEU A 387 17.31 -12.70 -0.39
N SER A 388 16.97 -12.06 -1.50
CA SER A 388 16.73 -12.74 -2.78
C SER A 388 17.74 -12.37 -3.85
N ASN A 389 18.47 -11.26 -3.66
CA ASN A 389 19.38 -10.73 -4.66
C ASN A 389 20.80 -10.54 -4.09
N PRO A 390 21.83 -11.10 -4.73
CA PRO A 390 23.22 -10.91 -4.30
C PRO A 390 23.75 -9.56 -4.78
N LEU A 391 23.51 -8.51 -4.00
CA LEU A 391 23.85 -7.12 -4.36
C LEU A 391 25.33 -6.94 -4.70
N ASP A 392 26.24 -7.58 -3.96
CA ASP A 392 27.69 -7.59 -4.21
C ASP A 392 28.06 -8.11 -5.61
N ARG A 393 27.37 -9.17 -6.06
CA ARG A 393 27.52 -9.73 -7.41
C ARG A 393 26.91 -8.82 -8.46
N ILE A 394 25.78 -8.18 -8.18
CA ILE A 394 25.13 -7.21 -9.09
C ILE A 394 26.08 -6.01 -9.33
N TYR A 395 26.68 -5.47 -8.28
CA TYR A 395 27.63 -4.36 -8.38
C TYR A 395 28.91 -4.77 -9.13
N SER A 396 29.52 -5.90 -8.77
CA SER A 396 30.79 -6.35 -9.37
C SER A 396 30.67 -6.73 -10.86
N LYS A 397 29.49 -7.15 -11.31
CA LYS A 397 29.19 -7.39 -12.73
C LYS A 397 28.89 -6.11 -13.51
N GLY A 398 28.75 -4.97 -12.84
CA GLY A 398 28.46 -3.68 -13.45
C GLY A 398 27.01 -3.54 -13.91
N TYR A 399 26.07 -4.15 -13.18
CA TYR A 399 24.64 -4.06 -13.47
C TYR A 399 23.99 -2.83 -12.82
N ALA A 400 24.57 -2.30 -11.74
CA ALA A 400 24.13 -1.07 -11.09
C ALA A 400 25.05 0.12 -11.43
N ALA A 401 24.47 1.31 -11.61
CA ALA A 401 25.19 2.55 -11.83
C ALA A 401 25.85 3.06 -10.54
N ASP A 402 27.00 3.72 -10.69
CA ASP A 402 27.69 4.40 -9.60
C ASP A 402 26.96 5.71 -9.25
N LEU A 403 26.32 5.73 -8.07
CA LEU A 403 25.54 6.85 -7.56
C LEU A 403 26.38 7.85 -6.73
N SER A 404 27.69 7.63 -6.59
CA SER A 404 28.55 8.55 -5.80
C SER A 404 28.68 9.95 -6.41
N GLY A 405 28.23 10.14 -7.65
CA GLY A 405 28.13 11.46 -8.30
C GLY A 405 26.98 12.35 -7.77
N TYR A 406 26.06 11.80 -6.96
CA TYR A 406 24.88 12.49 -6.45
C TYR A 406 25.07 12.85 -4.97
N PRO A 407 25.54 14.07 -4.64
CA PRO A 407 25.99 14.42 -3.29
C PRO A 407 24.87 14.35 -2.24
N GLU A 408 23.63 14.66 -2.61
CA GLU A 408 22.48 14.61 -1.71
C GLU A 408 22.17 13.16 -1.28
N LEU A 409 22.20 12.20 -2.22
CA LEU A 409 22.08 10.77 -1.90
C LEU A 409 23.22 10.33 -0.98
N VAL A 410 24.47 10.68 -1.32
CA VAL A 410 25.64 10.33 -0.50
C VAL A 410 25.53 10.89 0.92
N GLU A 411 25.05 12.12 1.06
CA GLU A 411 24.83 12.76 2.37
C GLU A 411 23.78 12.02 3.19
N MET A 412 22.62 11.69 2.60
CA MET A 412 21.56 10.94 3.28
C MET A 412 22.03 9.55 3.70
N ILE A 413 22.67 8.80 2.78
CA ILE A 413 23.20 7.46 3.08
C ILE A 413 24.29 7.52 4.17
N SER A 414 25.08 8.59 4.24
CA SER A 414 26.12 8.73 5.27
C SER A 414 25.59 8.83 6.71
N ARG A 415 24.30 9.12 6.87
CA ARG A 415 23.61 9.16 8.17
C ARG A 415 23.00 7.82 8.55
N ILE A 416 22.87 6.88 7.61
CA ILE A 416 22.28 5.57 7.86
C ILE A 416 23.20 4.75 8.78
N ASP A 417 22.61 3.91 9.63
CA ASP A 417 23.36 2.99 10.48
C ASP A 417 24.38 2.19 9.64
N PRO A 418 25.66 2.10 10.06
CA PRO A 418 26.70 1.44 9.28
C PRO A 418 26.39 -0.01 8.90
N ALA A 419 25.65 -0.76 9.73
CA ALA A 419 25.26 -2.13 9.43
C ALA A 419 24.27 -2.22 8.26
N LEU A 420 23.44 -1.19 8.08
CA LEU A 420 22.45 -1.09 7.00
C LEU A 420 23.02 -0.37 5.77
N ALA A 421 23.99 0.54 5.95
CA ALA A 421 24.67 1.22 4.86
C ALA A 421 25.67 0.31 4.11
N ALA A 422 26.27 -0.65 4.81
CA ALA A 422 27.26 -1.57 4.24
C ALA A 422 26.82 -2.27 2.94
N PRO A 423 25.65 -2.93 2.84
CA PRO A 423 25.21 -3.61 1.62
C PRO A 423 24.90 -2.68 0.43
N LEU A 424 24.80 -1.36 0.66
CA LEU A 424 24.51 -0.37 -0.37
C LEU A 424 25.77 0.08 -1.13
N MET A 425 26.95 -0.28 -0.60
CA MET A 425 28.24 0.22 -1.06
C MET A 425 29.17 -0.91 -1.52
N GLN A 426 30.03 -0.62 -2.48
CA GLN A 426 31.15 -1.47 -2.86
C GLN A 426 32.36 -0.61 -3.22
N ASP A 427 33.54 -0.95 -2.69
CA ASP A 427 34.80 -0.22 -2.89
C ASP A 427 34.71 1.30 -2.62
N GLY A 428 33.90 1.68 -1.62
CA GLY A 428 33.69 3.07 -1.22
C GLY A 428 32.75 3.87 -2.14
N LYS A 429 32.07 3.21 -3.06
CA LYS A 429 31.07 3.81 -3.96
C LYS A 429 29.66 3.37 -3.60
N LEU A 430 28.69 4.23 -3.89
CA LEU A 430 27.26 3.99 -3.63
C LEU A 430 26.61 3.39 -4.88
N TYR A 431 25.83 2.31 -4.72
CA TYR A 431 25.15 1.64 -5.84
C TYR A 431 23.65 1.41 -5.62
N ALA A 432 23.19 1.49 -4.38
CA ALA A 432 21.79 1.26 -4.02
C ALA A 432 21.31 2.25 -2.96
N VAL A 433 19.99 2.42 -2.89
CA VAL A 433 19.29 3.24 -1.91
C VAL A 433 18.26 2.36 -1.19
N PRO A 434 18.23 2.33 0.16
CA PRO A 434 17.26 1.55 0.89
C PRO A 434 15.92 2.28 0.86
N ILE A 435 14.83 1.53 0.66
CA ILE A 435 13.47 2.07 0.65
C ILE A 435 12.60 1.47 1.76
N ASP A 436 12.98 0.31 2.30
CA ASP A 436 12.29 -0.38 3.39
C ASP A 436 13.28 -1.31 4.12
N VAL A 437 13.04 -1.54 5.42
CA VAL A 437 13.83 -2.45 6.26
C VAL A 437 12.87 -3.34 7.05
N TYR A 438 12.93 -4.64 6.77
CA TYR A 438 12.06 -5.63 7.39
C TYR A 438 12.85 -6.55 8.30
N GLY A 439 12.33 -6.81 9.50
CA GLY A 439 12.95 -7.75 10.43
C GLY A 439 11.94 -8.28 11.44
N MET A 440 11.91 -9.59 11.61
CA MET A 440 11.02 -10.28 12.53
C MET A 440 11.77 -11.37 13.29
N GLY A 441 11.44 -11.58 14.56
CA GLY A 441 11.98 -12.70 15.32
C GLY A 441 11.28 -12.95 16.65
N LEU A 442 12.02 -13.61 17.55
CA LEU A 442 11.52 -14.02 18.86
C LEU A 442 11.19 -12.84 19.77
N GLY A 443 10.12 -13.02 20.52
CA GLY A 443 9.74 -12.20 21.65
C GLY A 443 8.98 -12.97 22.72
N TYR A 444 8.66 -12.25 23.78
CA TYR A 444 7.92 -12.76 24.94
C TYR A 444 6.74 -11.85 25.26
N VAL A 445 5.73 -12.40 25.90
CA VAL A 445 4.52 -11.67 26.33
C VAL A 445 4.65 -11.30 27.81
N PRO A 446 4.83 -10.01 28.17
CA PRO A 446 5.05 -9.61 29.57
C PRO A 446 3.90 -9.99 30.51
N GLN A 447 2.64 -9.94 30.05
CA GLN A 447 1.50 -10.34 30.88
C GLN A 447 1.56 -11.84 31.22
N THR A 448 1.84 -12.69 30.22
CA THR A 448 1.96 -14.14 30.42
C THR A 448 3.17 -14.49 31.29
N LEU A 449 4.27 -13.76 31.15
CA LEU A 449 5.44 -13.89 32.03
C LEU A 449 5.06 -13.63 33.50
N GLU A 450 4.27 -12.59 33.79
CA GLU A 450 3.78 -12.28 35.14
C GLU A 450 2.81 -13.36 35.66
N LEU A 451 1.93 -13.89 34.81
CA LEU A 451 1.01 -14.99 35.17
C LEU A 451 1.74 -16.26 35.62
N LEU A 452 2.91 -16.52 35.02
CA LEU A 452 3.80 -17.62 35.41
C LEU A 452 4.66 -17.29 36.65
N GLY A 453 4.49 -16.10 37.25
CA GLY A 453 5.27 -15.65 38.40
C GLY A 453 6.74 -15.36 38.07
N MET A 454 7.05 -15.15 36.79
CA MET A 454 8.40 -14.89 36.29
C MET A 454 8.66 -13.39 36.12
N THR A 455 9.94 -13.05 36.01
CA THR A 455 10.43 -11.73 35.67
C THR A 455 11.33 -11.80 34.43
N THR A 456 11.69 -10.66 33.86
CA THR A 456 12.62 -10.63 32.72
C THR A 456 14.00 -11.17 33.04
N ASP A 457 14.39 -11.24 34.32
CA ASP A 457 15.67 -11.83 34.75
C ASP A 457 15.67 -13.36 34.63
N ASP A 458 14.49 -13.98 34.60
CA ASP A 458 14.29 -15.43 34.45
C ASP A 458 14.26 -15.87 32.98
N LEU A 459 14.21 -14.91 32.04
CA LEU A 459 14.23 -15.21 30.61
C LEU A 459 15.63 -15.62 30.13
N PRO A 460 15.72 -16.56 29.18
CA PRO A 460 16.99 -17.00 28.61
C PRO A 460 17.66 -15.88 27.82
N LYS A 461 19.00 -15.87 27.83
CA LYS A 461 19.85 -14.87 27.16
C LYS A 461 20.67 -15.47 26.02
N THR A 462 20.76 -16.79 25.99
CA THR A 462 21.42 -17.55 24.92
C THR A 462 20.47 -18.57 24.31
N TYR A 463 20.72 -18.99 23.06
CA TYR A 463 19.99 -20.09 22.43
C TYR A 463 20.14 -21.41 23.21
N VAL A 464 21.28 -21.61 23.89
CA VAL A 464 21.51 -22.80 24.73
C VAL A 464 20.60 -22.76 25.96
N GLU A 465 20.54 -21.63 26.66
CA GLU A 465 19.62 -21.43 27.80
C GLU A 465 18.16 -21.50 27.34
N PHE A 466 17.85 -20.97 26.16
CA PHE A 466 16.51 -20.99 25.61
C PHE A 466 16.06 -22.43 25.30
N PHE A 467 16.89 -23.24 24.66
CA PHE A 467 16.56 -24.65 24.42
C PHE A 467 16.46 -25.47 25.70
N ASP A 468 17.27 -25.17 26.72
CA ASP A 468 17.12 -25.76 28.05
C ASP A 468 15.77 -25.33 28.69
N PHE A 469 15.39 -24.06 28.56
CA PHE A 469 14.08 -23.57 28.99
C PHE A 469 12.94 -24.33 28.29
N LEU A 470 12.99 -24.46 26.96
CA LEU A 470 11.96 -25.19 26.20
C LEU A 470 11.86 -26.66 26.61
N ALA A 471 13.00 -27.31 26.90
CA ALA A 471 13.04 -28.71 27.30
C ALA A 471 12.40 -28.97 28.68
N ASN A 472 12.40 -27.96 29.56
CA ASN A 472 11.89 -28.10 30.93
C ASN A 472 10.55 -27.37 31.17
N TYR A 473 10.12 -26.50 30.24
CA TYR A 473 8.93 -25.66 30.40
C TYR A 473 7.68 -26.43 30.85
N GLN A 474 7.39 -27.57 30.23
CA GLN A 474 6.18 -28.33 30.57
C GLN A 474 6.18 -28.78 32.04
N ALA A 475 7.32 -29.27 32.53
CA ALA A 475 7.44 -29.77 33.90
C ALA A 475 7.53 -28.64 34.94
N ASP A 476 8.16 -27.52 34.58
CA ASP A 476 8.39 -26.40 35.49
C ASP A 476 7.21 -25.43 35.56
N TYR A 477 6.41 -25.31 34.48
CA TYR A 477 5.35 -24.32 34.34
C TYR A 477 4.08 -24.86 33.64
N GLY A 478 4.23 -25.53 32.49
CA GLY A 478 3.10 -25.89 31.62
C GLY A 478 2.06 -26.80 32.28
N ASP A 479 2.48 -27.75 33.12
CA ASP A 479 1.57 -28.67 33.83
C ASP A 479 0.65 -27.95 34.83
N ASP A 480 1.14 -26.86 35.45
CA ASP A 480 0.39 -26.05 36.42
C ASP A 480 -0.42 -24.92 35.73
N HIS A 481 -0.13 -24.63 34.46
CA HIS A 481 -0.73 -23.56 33.66
C HIS A 481 -1.21 -24.04 32.27
N PRO A 482 -2.21 -24.95 32.19
CA PRO A 482 -2.65 -25.58 30.94
C PRO A 482 -3.37 -24.62 29.96
N ASP A 483 -3.72 -23.41 30.42
CA ASP A 483 -4.30 -22.31 29.67
C ASP A 483 -3.24 -21.41 29.00
N ILE A 484 -1.95 -21.68 29.21
CA ILE A 484 -0.83 -20.93 28.64
C ILE A 484 0.00 -21.83 27.72
N ASN A 485 -0.02 -21.54 26.44
CA ASN A 485 0.87 -22.15 25.46
C ASN A 485 2.30 -21.59 25.60
N LEU A 486 3.29 -22.39 25.22
CA LEU A 486 4.66 -21.90 25.15
C LEU A 486 4.86 -20.91 24.01
N PHE A 487 4.22 -21.15 22.85
CA PHE A 487 4.27 -20.30 21.67
C PHE A 487 2.87 -19.95 21.15
N ASN A 488 2.74 -18.82 20.47
CA ASN A 488 1.51 -18.39 19.79
C ASN A 488 1.26 -19.11 18.44
N ASN A 489 2.22 -19.91 17.97
CA ASN A 489 2.17 -20.63 16.71
C ASN A 489 2.60 -22.09 16.90
N MET A 490 2.04 -22.98 16.07
CA MET A 490 2.44 -24.39 15.99
C MET A 490 3.68 -24.57 15.10
N ARG A 491 4.22 -25.79 15.04
CA ARG A 491 5.42 -26.18 14.27
C ARG A 491 6.71 -25.56 14.82
N SER A 492 6.75 -25.36 16.14
CA SER A 492 7.88 -24.81 16.89
C SER A 492 9.18 -25.56 16.61
N LYS A 493 9.11 -26.89 16.38
CA LYS A 493 10.28 -27.71 16.04
C LYS A 493 11.02 -27.21 14.80
N HIS A 494 10.29 -26.93 13.71
CA HIS A 494 10.83 -26.42 12.45
C HIS A 494 11.33 -24.97 12.60
N THR A 495 10.54 -24.14 13.28
CA THR A 495 10.85 -22.72 13.49
C THR A 495 12.14 -22.56 14.31
N MET A 496 12.26 -23.24 15.46
CA MET A 496 13.41 -23.11 16.35
C MET A 496 14.72 -23.60 15.72
N LEU A 497 14.69 -24.71 14.98
CA LEU A 497 15.87 -25.19 14.25
C LEU A 497 16.31 -24.17 13.18
N SER A 498 15.34 -23.58 12.47
CA SER A 498 15.62 -22.61 11.40
C SER A 498 16.17 -21.31 11.96
N TYR A 499 15.62 -20.80 13.07
CA TYR A 499 16.09 -19.58 13.75
C TYR A 499 17.52 -19.74 14.26
N MET A 500 17.82 -20.80 15.02
CA MET A 500 19.18 -21.06 15.50
C MET A 500 20.17 -21.21 14.36
N LYS A 501 19.82 -21.97 13.31
CA LYS A 501 20.70 -22.18 12.15
C LYS A 501 20.97 -20.86 11.41
N ASN A 502 19.95 -20.04 11.20
CA ASN A 502 20.11 -18.75 10.52
C ASN A 502 21.00 -17.80 11.35
N GLN A 503 20.74 -17.67 12.64
CA GLN A 503 21.54 -16.85 13.55
C GLN A 503 23.01 -17.31 13.60
N TYR A 504 23.26 -18.61 13.61
CA TYR A 504 24.60 -19.19 13.52
C TYR A 504 25.32 -18.87 12.21
N VAL A 505 24.61 -18.89 11.08
CA VAL A 505 25.16 -18.48 9.78
C VAL A 505 25.46 -16.98 9.77
N TYR A 506 24.53 -16.15 10.21
CA TYR A 506 24.69 -14.70 10.22
C TYR A 506 25.82 -14.24 11.15
N GLN A 507 26.04 -14.93 12.26
CA GLN A 507 27.19 -14.64 13.13
C GLN A 507 28.53 -14.84 12.42
N GLN A 508 28.72 -15.97 11.72
CA GLN A 508 29.95 -16.20 10.95
C GLN A 508 30.14 -15.13 9.86
N LEU A 509 29.06 -14.80 9.14
CA LEU A 509 29.11 -13.78 8.09
C LEU A 509 29.41 -12.38 8.64
N LYS A 510 28.82 -12.01 9.79
CA LYS A 510 29.09 -10.76 10.51
C LYS A 510 30.55 -10.66 10.95
N ASP A 511 31.15 -11.78 11.35
CA ASP A 511 32.56 -11.87 11.74
C ASP A 511 33.53 -11.96 10.55
N GLY A 512 33.01 -11.99 9.31
CA GLY A 512 33.79 -12.09 8.08
C GLY A 512 34.38 -13.49 7.84
N GLU A 513 33.78 -14.52 8.44
CA GLU A 513 34.17 -15.92 8.34
C GLU A 513 33.40 -16.66 7.24
N ASP A 514 34.00 -17.75 6.72
CA ASP A 514 33.28 -18.68 5.84
C ASP A 514 32.20 -19.43 6.63
N ILE A 515 31.04 -19.72 6.01
CA ILE A 515 30.01 -20.57 6.61
C ILE A 515 30.53 -22.00 6.79
N ARG A 516 30.61 -22.46 8.05
CA ARG A 516 30.98 -23.84 8.43
C ARG A 516 30.13 -24.37 9.56
N PHE A 517 29.80 -25.65 9.52
CA PHE A 517 28.93 -26.30 10.49
C PHE A 517 29.67 -27.28 11.41
N ASP A 518 30.79 -27.88 10.98
CA ASP A 518 31.63 -28.73 11.83
C ASP A 518 32.44 -27.90 12.82
N THR A 519 31.74 -27.36 13.81
CA THR A 519 32.30 -26.56 14.90
C THR A 519 31.78 -27.04 16.26
N PRO A 520 32.54 -26.85 17.33
CA PRO A 520 32.07 -27.16 18.69
C PRO A 520 30.79 -26.42 19.08
N LEU A 521 30.59 -25.19 18.57
CA LEU A 521 29.41 -24.38 18.86
C LEU A 521 28.15 -24.98 18.23
N MET A 522 28.18 -25.35 16.94
CA MET A 522 27.05 -25.99 16.28
C MET A 522 26.71 -27.34 16.93
N GLN A 523 27.72 -28.15 17.29
CA GLN A 523 27.51 -29.39 18.03
C GLN A 523 26.82 -29.13 19.37
N LYS A 524 27.25 -28.11 20.13
CA LYS A 524 26.62 -27.71 21.40
C LYS A 524 25.17 -27.27 21.22
N LEU A 525 24.88 -26.47 20.20
CA LEU A 525 23.52 -25.98 19.90
C LEU A 525 22.57 -27.13 19.52
N LEU A 526 23.01 -28.06 18.66
CA LEU A 526 22.21 -29.23 18.29
C LEU A 526 21.98 -30.16 19.48
N GLN A 527 22.99 -30.37 20.33
CA GLN A 527 22.85 -31.17 21.55
C GLN A 527 21.79 -30.60 22.50
N ALA A 528 21.74 -29.28 22.66
CA ALA A 528 20.71 -28.60 23.45
C ALA A 528 19.32 -28.74 22.81
N TYR A 529 19.21 -28.50 21.50
CA TYR A 529 17.97 -28.67 20.74
C TYR A 529 17.41 -30.10 20.83
N GLU A 530 18.26 -31.12 20.78
CA GLU A 530 17.86 -32.53 20.87
C GLU A 530 17.30 -32.94 22.24
N GLN A 531 17.47 -32.12 23.29
CA GLN A 531 16.85 -32.37 24.60
C GLN A 531 15.36 -32.04 24.62
N ILE A 532 14.87 -31.24 23.66
CA ILE A 532 13.50 -30.76 23.64
C ILE A 532 12.56 -31.87 23.15
N ASN A 533 11.54 -32.17 23.94
CA ASN A 533 10.42 -33.00 23.51
C ASN A 533 9.25 -32.11 23.07
N PHE A 534 9.25 -31.69 21.80
CA PHE A 534 8.25 -30.76 21.27
C PHE A 534 6.81 -31.27 21.39
N ALA A 535 6.58 -32.58 21.44
CA ALA A 535 5.24 -33.14 21.64
C ALA A 535 4.64 -32.82 23.01
N ASP A 536 5.43 -32.31 23.97
CA ASP A 536 4.95 -31.91 25.29
C ASP A 536 4.17 -30.58 25.25
N PHE A 537 4.41 -29.72 24.27
CA PHE A 537 3.79 -28.38 24.19
C PHE A 537 3.34 -27.94 22.80
N ASP A 538 3.69 -28.68 21.74
CA ASP A 538 3.30 -28.38 20.35
C ASP A 538 2.35 -29.47 19.81
N PRO A 539 1.03 -29.17 19.72
CA PRO A 539 0.05 -30.12 19.22
C PRO A 539 0.37 -30.66 17.81
N SER A 540 1.05 -29.89 16.95
CA SER A 540 1.40 -30.35 15.61
C SER A 540 2.39 -31.53 15.63
N GLU A 541 3.23 -31.64 16.66
CA GLU A 541 4.13 -32.78 16.85
C GLU A 541 3.42 -33.97 17.52
N GLN A 542 2.30 -33.73 18.23
CA GLN A 542 1.48 -34.77 18.83
C GLN A 542 0.56 -35.44 17.79
N TYR A 543 -0.12 -34.64 16.97
CA TYR A 543 -1.14 -35.10 16.03
C TYR A 543 -0.64 -35.27 14.59
N GLY A 544 0.48 -34.64 14.23
CA GLY A 544 1.03 -34.71 12.87
C GLY A 544 0.01 -34.28 11.82
N ASP A 545 -0.16 -35.10 10.78
CA ASP A 545 -1.07 -34.83 9.66
C ASP A 545 -2.56 -34.73 10.08
N GLU A 546 -2.93 -35.29 11.25
CA GLU A 546 -4.31 -35.23 11.77
C GLU A 546 -4.62 -33.91 12.49
N MET A 547 -3.63 -33.03 12.67
CA MET A 547 -3.76 -31.78 13.43
C MET A 547 -4.89 -30.89 12.91
N SER A 548 -5.03 -30.74 11.59
CA SER A 548 -6.05 -29.87 10.98
C SER A 548 -7.50 -30.30 11.28
N GLU A 549 -7.72 -31.58 11.58
CA GLU A 549 -9.03 -32.16 11.90
C GLU A 549 -9.25 -32.30 13.41
N SER A 550 -8.25 -31.96 14.23
CA SER A 550 -8.33 -32.09 15.69
C SER A 550 -9.09 -30.93 16.34
N GLU A 551 -9.74 -31.21 17.48
CA GLU A 551 -10.37 -30.16 18.31
C GLU A 551 -9.32 -29.14 18.83
N GLU A 552 -8.05 -29.55 18.96
CA GLU A 552 -6.96 -28.71 19.46
C GLU A 552 -6.57 -27.60 18.46
N ASN A 553 -6.90 -27.73 17.17
CA ASN A 553 -6.53 -26.75 16.15
C ASN A 553 -7.18 -25.38 16.39
N GLY A 554 -8.47 -25.38 16.76
CA GLY A 554 -9.20 -24.16 17.07
C GLY A 554 -8.86 -23.61 18.45
N SER A 555 -8.83 -24.47 19.47
CA SER A 555 -8.61 -24.06 20.86
C SER A 555 -7.18 -23.57 21.14
N PHE A 556 -6.19 -23.96 20.34
CA PHE A 556 -4.81 -23.50 20.51
C PHE A 556 -4.69 -21.98 20.46
N TYR A 557 -5.37 -21.33 19.51
CA TYR A 557 -5.30 -19.88 19.32
C TYR A 557 -6.19 -19.08 20.30
N GLU A 558 -6.95 -19.77 21.16
CA GLU A 558 -7.75 -19.14 22.23
C GLU A 558 -6.95 -18.96 23.53
N LYS A 559 -5.80 -19.64 23.65
CA LYS A 559 -4.94 -19.63 24.85
C LYS A 559 -3.92 -18.49 24.79
N ASP A 560 -3.52 -17.99 25.95
CA ASP A 560 -2.38 -17.07 26.06
C ASP A 560 -1.07 -17.78 25.69
N SER A 561 -0.03 -17.03 25.31
CA SER A 561 1.28 -17.59 24.93
C SER A 561 2.44 -16.89 25.61
N LEU A 562 3.45 -17.63 26.10
CA LEU A 562 4.63 -17.01 26.71
C LEU A 562 5.56 -16.37 25.66
N PHE A 563 5.85 -17.10 24.59
CA PHE A 563 6.71 -16.64 23.49
C PHE A 563 5.94 -16.45 22.19
N THR A 564 6.51 -15.62 21.33
CA THR A 564 6.03 -15.36 19.97
C THR A 564 7.21 -15.26 19.03
N ASP A 565 7.03 -15.67 17.77
CA ASP A 565 8.02 -15.55 16.70
C ASP A 565 7.70 -14.42 15.71
N THR A 566 6.71 -13.56 16.05
CA THR A 566 6.18 -12.50 15.20
C THR A 566 6.53 -11.08 15.68
N VAL A 567 7.58 -10.93 16.49
CA VAL A 567 7.98 -9.59 16.97
C VAL A 567 8.82 -8.89 15.93
N PHE A 568 8.44 -7.66 15.60
CA PHE A 568 9.17 -6.82 14.67
C PHE A 568 10.44 -6.25 15.33
N TYR A 569 11.57 -6.35 14.63
CA TYR A 569 12.86 -5.74 14.99
C TYR A 569 13.13 -4.43 14.23
N GLY A 570 12.23 -4.04 13.33
CA GLY A 570 12.41 -2.93 12.39
C GLY A 570 11.70 -1.63 12.78
N ASP A 571 11.19 -1.48 14.00
CA ASP A 571 10.64 -0.19 14.46
C ASP A 571 10.64 -0.05 16.01
N PRO A 572 10.47 1.19 16.54
CA PRO A 572 10.27 1.42 17.96
C PRO A 572 8.92 0.93 18.51
N ASN A 573 7.90 0.70 17.68
CA ASN A 573 6.58 0.23 18.11
C ASN A 573 6.66 -1.13 18.82
N GLY A 574 7.67 -1.95 18.52
CA GLY A 574 7.99 -3.18 19.27
C GLY A 574 8.15 -2.99 20.79
N PHE A 575 8.32 -1.76 21.27
CA PHE A 575 8.41 -1.42 22.69
C PHE A 575 7.14 -0.76 23.27
N ASP A 576 6.09 -0.52 22.47
CA ASP A 576 4.86 0.15 22.92
C ASP A 576 4.26 -0.58 24.11
N VAL A 577 4.04 0.14 25.22
CA VAL A 577 3.38 -0.35 26.43
C VAL A 577 2.03 -1.05 26.17
N LYS A 578 1.39 -0.79 25.04
CA LYS A 578 0.13 -1.42 24.60
C LYS A 578 0.34 -2.70 23.79
N ARG A 579 1.51 -2.92 23.19
CA ARG A 579 1.84 -4.20 22.54
C ARG A 579 1.86 -5.30 23.60
N THR A 580 1.31 -6.44 23.22
CA THR A 580 1.28 -7.64 24.06
C THR A 580 2.63 -8.34 24.13
N ASP A 581 3.56 -8.03 23.22
CA ASP A 581 4.85 -8.70 23.08
C ASP A 581 6.04 -7.75 23.17
N ARG A 582 7.23 -8.30 23.44
CA ARG A 582 8.51 -7.60 23.50
C ARG A 582 9.64 -8.42 22.86
N PRO A 583 10.62 -7.78 22.18
CA PRO A 583 11.75 -8.49 21.60
C PRO A 583 12.54 -9.31 22.63
N LEU A 584 12.85 -10.56 22.28
CA LEU A 584 13.72 -11.47 23.03
C LEU A 584 15.03 -11.66 22.24
N MET A 585 16.04 -10.89 22.60
CA MET A 585 17.36 -10.97 21.96
C MET A 585 18.20 -12.09 22.58
N LEU A 586 18.52 -13.11 21.78
CA LEU A 586 19.32 -14.26 22.19
C LEU A 586 20.67 -14.28 21.48
N SER A 587 21.74 -14.44 22.25
CA SER A 587 23.06 -14.77 21.69
C SER A 587 23.20 -16.28 21.45
N LEU A 588 24.15 -16.71 20.60
CA LEU A 588 24.33 -18.16 20.36
C LEU A 588 24.90 -18.89 21.57
N ASP A 589 25.78 -18.24 22.34
CA ASP A 589 26.40 -18.78 23.54
C ASP A 589 26.93 -17.65 24.44
N ASP A 590 27.35 -18.01 25.65
CA ASP A 590 27.93 -17.09 26.62
C ASP A 590 29.11 -16.30 26.04
N GLY A 591 29.07 -14.97 26.19
CA GLY A 591 30.12 -14.06 25.74
C GLY A 591 30.03 -13.66 24.26
N MET A 592 29.03 -14.17 23.53
CA MET A 592 28.70 -13.70 22.19
C MET A 592 27.70 -12.54 22.26
N GLN A 593 27.54 -11.82 21.15
CA GLN A 593 26.50 -10.79 21.01
C GLN A 593 25.31 -11.38 20.24
N PRO A 594 24.07 -10.95 20.53
CA PRO A 594 22.93 -11.31 19.72
C PRO A 594 22.97 -10.61 18.35
N ILE A 595 22.13 -11.08 17.43
CA ILE A 595 21.93 -10.48 16.11
C ILE A 595 20.45 -10.18 15.92
N ALA A 596 20.12 -8.93 15.59
CA ALA A 596 18.83 -8.53 15.05
C ALA A 596 18.95 -8.55 13.52
N ASP A 597 18.59 -9.68 12.91
CA ASP A 597 18.70 -9.82 11.46
C ASP A 597 17.53 -9.12 10.74
N VAL A 598 17.88 -8.27 9.77
CA VAL A 598 16.92 -7.53 8.94
C VAL A 598 17.29 -7.73 7.48
N ASP A 599 16.30 -7.71 6.61
CA ASP A 599 16.50 -7.55 5.18
C ASP A 599 16.13 -6.15 4.73
N ILE A 600 16.77 -5.75 3.64
CA ILE A 600 16.65 -4.40 3.12
C ILE A 600 16.11 -4.51 1.70
N THR A 601 14.98 -3.86 1.48
CA THR A 601 14.51 -3.59 0.13
C THR A 601 15.21 -2.34 -0.37
N VAL A 602 15.86 -2.45 -1.51
CA VAL A 602 16.69 -1.40 -2.11
C VAL A 602 16.26 -1.09 -3.53
N MET A 603 16.47 0.14 -3.96
CA MET A 603 16.43 0.51 -5.37
C MET A 603 17.85 0.69 -5.91
N ILE A 604 18.11 0.11 -7.08
CA ILE A 604 19.32 0.36 -7.87
C ILE A 604 18.95 1.10 -9.16
N VAL A 605 19.92 1.80 -9.74
CA VAL A 605 19.80 2.34 -11.09
C VAL A 605 20.54 1.42 -12.05
N ASN A 606 19.88 0.99 -13.13
CA ASN A 606 20.50 0.16 -14.16
C ASN A 606 21.71 0.89 -14.78
N ALA A 607 22.87 0.23 -14.80
CA ALA A 607 24.12 0.80 -15.34
C ALA A 607 24.02 1.19 -16.83
N GLN A 608 23.08 0.62 -17.58
CA GLN A 608 22.84 0.93 -18.99
C GLN A 608 21.77 2.01 -19.21
N SER A 609 21.13 2.51 -18.14
CA SER A 609 20.10 3.54 -18.24
C SER A 609 20.65 4.81 -18.88
N THR A 610 19.85 5.42 -19.76
CA THR A 610 20.11 6.76 -20.29
C THR A 610 19.50 7.87 -19.43
N ASN A 611 18.75 7.50 -18.38
CA ASN A 611 17.94 8.38 -17.52
C ASN A 611 18.49 8.45 -16.08
N VAL A 612 19.79 8.22 -15.88
CA VAL A 612 20.41 8.10 -14.55
C VAL A 612 20.13 9.32 -13.66
N ASP A 613 20.13 10.54 -14.20
CA ASP A 613 19.83 11.76 -13.43
C ASP A 613 18.38 11.80 -12.92
N ALA A 614 17.41 11.39 -13.74
CA ALA A 614 16.00 11.30 -13.34
C ALA A 614 15.79 10.15 -12.34
N ALA A 615 16.49 9.03 -12.53
CA ALA A 615 16.48 7.91 -11.60
C ALA A 615 17.06 8.30 -10.23
N ALA A 616 18.18 9.03 -10.19
CA ALA A 616 18.77 9.51 -8.94
C ALA A 616 17.86 10.51 -8.22
N LEU A 617 17.14 11.35 -8.96
CA LEU A 617 16.12 12.24 -8.40
C LEU A 617 14.95 11.44 -7.80
N TYR A 618 14.49 10.38 -8.48
CA TYR A 618 13.48 9.45 -7.98
C TYR A 618 13.91 8.80 -6.65
N LEU A 619 15.12 8.23 -6.60
CA LEU A 619 15.70 7.67 -5.38
C LEU A 619 15.86 8.72 -4.25
N THR A 620 16.15 9.97 -4.60
CA THR A 620 16.28 11.08 -3.63
C THR A 620 14.94 11.41 -2.98
N GLU A 621 13.85 11.47 -3.77
CA GLU A 621 12.50 11.69 -3.24
C GLU A 621 12.03 10.52 -2.37
N PHE A 622 12.44 9.29 -2.66
CA PHE A 622 12.20 8.15 -1.78
C PHE A 622 12.85 8.32 -0.40
N LEU A 623 14.14 8.62 -0.34
CA LEU A 623 14.84 8.80 0.95
C LEU A 623 14.32 9.98 1.79
N LYS A 624 13.87 11.05 1.13
CA LYS A 624 13.27 12.21 1.81
C LYS A 624 11.92 11.91 2.45
N ASN A 625 11.21 10.93 1.90
CA ASN A 625 9.82 10.60 2.26
C ASN A 625 9.68 9.13 2.68
N CYS A 626 10.72 8.53 3.26
CA CYS A 626 10.61 7.25 3.94
C CYS A 626 9.50 7.32 4.99
N ASP A 627 8.78 6.22 5.17
CA ASP A 627 7.87 6.10 6.30
C ASP A 627 8.61 6.20 7.64
N VAL A 628 7.83 6.38 8.69
CA VAL A 628 8.33 6.70 10.02
C VAL A 628 9.10 5.52 10.58
N GLU A 629 8.57 4.32 10.42
CA GLU A 629 9.13 3.04 10.86
C GLU A 629 10.51 2.79 10.25
N THR A 630 10.60 2.84 8.92
CA THR A 630 11.84 2.72 8.15
C THR A 630 12.84 3.80 8.56
N SER A 631 12.37 5.03 8.79
CA SER A 631 13.25 6.14 9.19
C SER A 631 13.93 5.91 10.53
N PHE A 632 13.23 5.38 11.54
CA PHE A 632 13.84 5.06 12.84
C PHE A 632 14.89 3.96 12.74
N THR A 633 14.68 2.97 11.88
CA THR A 633 15.62 1.87 11.70
C THR A 633 16.84 2.29 10.89
N LEU A 634 16.66 3.09 9.84
CA LEU A 634 17.76 3.58 9.01
C LEU A 634 18.63 4.60 9.74
N TYR A 635 18.03 5.56 10.46
CA TYR A 635 18.73 6.73 10.95
C TYR A 635 18.83 6.73 12.50
N PRO A 636 19.97 6.33 13.07
CA PRO A 636 20.14 6.30 14.53
C PRO A 636 20.11 7.69 15.19
N ASP A 637 20.16 8.77 14.41
CA ASP A 637 20.03 10.15 14.88
C ASP A 637 18.57 10.65 14.93
N VAL A 638 17.60 9.87 14.43
CA VAL A 638 16.17 10.20 14.48
C VAL A 638 15.58 9.77 15.81
N SER A 639 15.16 10.74 16.62
CA SER A 639 14.59 10.48 17.96
C SER A 639 13.34 11.29 18.27
N THR A 640 12.65 11.80 17.25
CA THR A 640 11.47 12.64 17.44
C THR A 640 10.24 11.77 17.73
N PRO A 641 9.58 11.91 18.90
CA PRO A 641 8.35 11.20 19.19
C PRO A 641 7.23 11.55 18.20
N ILE A 642 6.36 10.59 17.92
CA ILE A 642 5.30 10.72 16.91
C ILE A 642 3.95 10.85 17.61
N PRO A 643 3.26 12.01 17.52
CA PRO A 643 1.90 12.16 18.01
C PRO A 643 0.96 11.24 17.24
N ASN A 644 -0.04 10.68 17.91
CA ASN A 644 -1.08 9.93 17.22
C ASN A 644 -1.97 10.92 16.44
N PRO A 645 -2.09 10.78 15.11
CA PRO A 645 -2.86 11.71 14.28
C PRO A 645 -4.37 11.67 14.54
N ASP A 646 -4.90 10.55 15.04
CA ASP A 646 -6.32 10.34 15.34
C ASP A 646 -6.73 10.83 16.73
N TYR A 647 -5.77 11.15 17.61
CA TYR A 647 -6.04 11.55 18.99
C TYR A 647 -6.94 12.79 19.09
N GLU A 648 -6.55 13.92 18.48
CA GLU A 648 -7.33 15.16 18.55
C GLU A 648 -8.71 15.03 17.87
N PRO A 649 -8.84 14.45 16.66
CA PRO A 649 -10.14 14.14 16.06
C PRO A 649 -11.02 13.28 16.98
N ALA A 650 -10.46 12.26 17.61
CA ALA A 650 -11.18 11.41 18.55
C ALA A 650 -11.63 12.17 19.81
N VAL A 651 -10.79 13.04 20.38
CA VAL A 651 -11.15 13.91 21.52
C VAL A 651 -12.36 14.78 21.17
N VAL A 652 -12.35 15.42 20.00
CA VAL A 652 -13.46 16.27 19.55
C VAL A 652 -14.75 15.46 19.39
N ARG A 653 -14.69 14.30 18.72
CA ARG A 653 -15.83 13.40 18.53
C ARG A 653 -16.41 12.92 19.86
N LEU A 654 -15.58 12.31 20.70
CA LEU A 654 -15.99 11.75 21.99
C LEU A 654 -16.58 12.83 22.91
N THR A 655 -16.01 14.04 22.92
CA THR A 655 -16.56 15.17 23.68
C THR A 655 -17.97 15.53 23.20
N ALA A 656 -18.17 15.62 21.88
CA ALA A 656 -19.49 15.93 21.32
C ALA A 656 -20.53 14.83 21.61
N ASP A 657 -20.13 13.56 21.54
CA ASP A 657 -20.99 12.41 21.84
C ASP A 657 -21.37 12.36 23.32
N ILE A 658 -20.41 12.59 24.22
CA ILE A 658 -20.66 12.72 25.67
C ILE A 658 -21.67 13.84 25.93
N GLU A 659 -21.52 15.01 25.30
CA GLU A 659 -22.50 16.09 25.44
C GLU A 659 -23.89 15.71 24.88
N LYS A 660 -23.95 15.02 23.73
CA LYS A 660 -25.20 14.55 23.12
C LYS A 660 -25.92 13.57 24.06
N ILE A 661 -25.22 12.57 24.58
CA ILE A 661 -25.78 11.58 25.50
C ILE A 661 -26.20 12.22 26.82
N ASN A 662 -25.43 13.16 27.36
CA ASN A 662 -25.85 13.92 28.54
C ASN A 662 -27.18 14.66 28.32
N ARG A 663 -27.37 15.31 27.16
CA ARG A 663 -28.65 15.93 26.80
C ARG A 663 -29.79 14.91 26.63
N ALA A 664 -29.50 13.71 26.12
CA ALA A 664 -30.50 12.65 26.00
C ALA A 664 -30.95 12.15 27.38
N ILE A 665 -30.01 11.96 28.33
CA ILE A 665 -30.29 11.56 29.72
C ILE A 665 -31.21 12.58 30.41
N GLU A 666 -31.01 13.88 30.20
CA GLU A 666 -31.85 14.93 30.77
C GLU A 666 -33.32 14.85 30.32
N ASN A 667 -33.58 14.31 29.12
CA ASN A 667 -34.90 14.29 28.48
C ASN A 667 -35.53 12.89 28.38
N ALA A 668 -34.84 11.83 28.84
CA ALA A 668 -35.29 10.44 28.70
C ALA A 668 -36.36 10.03 29.74
N SER A 669 -37.25 9.11 29.35
CA SER A 669 -38.10 8.37 30.28
C SER A 669 -37.29 7.42 31.16
N ALA A 670 -37.84 7.03 32.32
CA ALA A 670 -37.14 6.17 33.29
C ALA A 670 -36.64 4.84 32.68
N ASP A 671 -37.36 4.29 31.70
CA ASP A 671 -37.02 3.02 31.06
C ASP A 671 -35.81 3.12 30.09
N ASN A 672 -35.54 4.30 29.51
CA ASN A 672 -34.43 4.51 28.56
C ASN A 672 -33.18 5.11 29.23
N LYS A 673 -33.32 5.59 30.48
CA LYS A 673 -32.25 6.30 31.19
C LYS A 673 -31.06 5.40 31.51
N ALA A 674 -31.32 4.13 31.85
CA ALA A 674 -30.27 3.16 32.18
C ALA A 674 -29.36 2.85 30.96
N GLU A 675 -29.93 2.76 29.76
CA GLU A 675 -29.19 2.52 28.52
C GLU A 675 -28.30 3.72 28.15
N PHE A 676 -28.82 4.95 28.28
CA PHE A 676 -28.02 6.15 28.04
C PHE A 676 -26.92 6.36 29.09
N GLU A 677 -27.15 5.99 30.35
CA GLU A 677 -26.12 6.02 31.40
C GLU A 677 -25.01 4.99 31.14
N ASP A 678 -25.35 3.82 30.59
CA ASP A 678 -24.36 2.82 30.15
C ASP A 678 -23.55 3.31 28.96
N THR A 679 -24.22 3.89 27.95
CA THR A 679 -23.56 4.51 26.81
C THR A 679 -22.61 5.62 27.23
N LEU A 680 -23.02 6.47 28.19
CA LEU A 680 -22.18 7.53 28.73
C LEU A 680 -20.92 6.98 29.41
N ARG A 681 -21.07 5.88 30.16
CA ARG A 681 -19.94 5.21 30.81
C ARG A 681 -18.94 4.72 29.76
N ASN A 682 -19.42 4.04 28.72
CA ASN A 682 -18.55 3.53 27.64
C ASN A 682 -17.82 4.68 26.93
N LEU A 683 -18.51 5.78 26.61
CA LEU A 683 -17.88 6.95 25.99
C LEU A 683 -16.83 7.61 26.90
N GLN A 684 -17.04 7.60 28.21
CA GLN A 684 -16.05 8.10 29.18
C GLN A 684 -14.83 7.19 29.27
N GLU A 685 -15.03 5.87 29.26
CA GLU A 685 -13.95 4.88 29.20
C GLU A 685 -13.15 5.00 27.90
N ASP A 686 -13.81 5.19 26.75
CA ASP A 686 -13.16 5.43 25.46
C ASP A 686 -12.34 6.72 25.47
N PHE A 687 -12.84 7.78 26.10
CA PHE A 687 -12.11 9.04 26.26
C PHE A 687 -10.85 8.86 27.11
N GLU A 688 -10.96 8.18 28.25
CA GLU A 688 -9.81 7.87 29.11
C GLU A 688 -8.79 6.95 28.41
N ALA A 689 -9.27 6.00 27.59
CA ALA A 689 -8.41 5.16 26.77
C ALA A 689 -7.70 5.98 25.68
N ASN A 690 -8.38 6.94 25.05
CA ASN A 690 -7.82 7.82 24.02
C ASN A 690 -6.70 8.72 24.60
N GLU A 691 -6.84 9.21 25.83
CA GLU A 691 -5.78 9.96 26.52
C GLU A 691 -4.47 9.16 26.63
N LYS A 692 -4.56 7.84 26.81
CA LYS A 692 -3.39 6.94 26.84
C LYS A 692 -2.78 6.68 25.46
N ARG A 693 -3.45 7.11 24.38
CA ARG A 693 -3.02 6.94 22.98
C ARG A 693 -2.63 8.26 22.32
N LYS A 694 -2.35 9.30 23.11
CA LYS A 694 -1.93 10.61 22.58
C LYS A 694 -0.68 10.56 21.69
N MET A 695 0.23 9.66 22.01
CA MET A 695 1.42 9.40 21.22
C MET A 695 1.25 8.06 20.50
N GLU A 696 1.61 8.06 19.22
CA GLU A 696 1.79 6.83 18.44
C GLU A 696 3.11 6.17 18.83
N ILE A 697 4.19 6.98 18.83
CA ILE A 697 5.53 6.56 19.25
C ILE A 697 6.05 7.54 20.29
N THR A 698 6.47 7.01 21.43
CA THR A 698 6.98 7.77 22.58
C THR A 698 8.50 7.88 22.56
N GLU A 699 9.03 8.83 23.32
CA GLU A 699 10.49 9.00 23.50
C GLU A 699 11.14 7.76 24.17
N ASP A 700 10.41 7.09 25.07
CA ASP A 700 10.90 5.90 25.77
C ASP A 700 11.00 4.69 24.84
N GLU A 701 10.02 4.48 23.96
CA GLU A 701 10.05 3.42 22.95
C GLU A 701 11.24 3.57 22.00
N ILE A 702 11.48 4.80 21.52
CA ILE A 702 12.63 5.13 20.67
C ILE A 702 13.95 4.85 21.42
N ALA A 703 14.05 5.26 22.68
CA ALA A 703 15.25 5.04 23.48
C ALA A 703 15.51 3.54 23.69
N GLN A 704 14.47 2.75 24.00
CA GLN A 704 14.58 1.31 24.16
C GLN A 704 15.00 0.62 22.85
N PHE A 705 14.45 1.05 21.71
CA PHE A 705 14.83 0.54 20.40
C PHE A 705 16.32 0.79 20.11
N HIS A 706 16.79 2.02 20.29
CA HIS A 706 18.19 2.39 20.09
C HIS A 706 19.16 1.69 21.05
N GLU A 707 18.74 1.40 22.28
CA GLU A 707 19.57 0.69 23.25
C GLU A 707 19.60 -0.81 23.01
N ARG A 708 18.45 -1.41 22.68
CA ARG A 708 18.26 -2.87 22.72
C ARG A 708 18.30 -3.55 21.37
N ILE A 709 18.10 -2.83 20.27
CA ILE A 709 18.02 -3.41 18.92
C ILE A 709 19.11 -2.85 18.00
N THR A 710 19.20 -1.52 17.85
CA THR A 710 20.13 -0.87 16.90
C THR A 710 21.57 -1.40 16.95
N PRO A 711 22.21 -1.62 18.13
CA PRO A 711 23.58 -2.12 18.20
C PRO A 711 23.78 -3.53 17.64
N TYR A 712 22.69 -4.29 17.49
CA TYR A 712 22.68 -5.68 17.05
C TYR A 712 22.16 -5.86 15.64
N LEU A 713 21.72 -4.79 14.97
CA LEU A 713 21.23 -4.83 13.60
C LEU A 713 22.27 -5.45 12.67
N TYR A 714 21.78 -6.29 11.77
CA TYR A 714 22.59 -6.93 10.74
C TYR A 714 21.75 -7.11 9.47
N ALA A 715 22.17 -6.44 8.40
CA ALA A 715 21.57 -6.63 7.08
C ALA A 715 21.95 -8.02 6.55
N LYS A 716 21.02 -8.96 6.59
CA LYS A 716 21.28 -10.34 6.16
C LYS A 716 21.43 -10.40 4.63
N PRO A 717 22.52 -11.01 4.11
CA PRO A 717 22.71 -11.19 2.68
C PRO A 717 21.98 -12.45 2.19
N LEU A 718 21.75 -12.53 0.87
CA LEU A 718 21.42 -13.79 0.22
C LEU A 718 22.56 -14.78 0.48
N THR A 719 22.23 -15.92 1.05
CA THR A 719 23.19 -17.01 1.26
C THR A 719 22.89 -18.15 0.29
N PRO A 720 23.88 -19.01 -0.03
CA PRO A 720 23.61 -20.20 -0.82
C PRO A 720 22.62 -21.17 -0.16
N LEU A 721 22.41 -21.05 1.16
CA LEU A 721 21.45 -21.86 1.93
C LEU A 721 20.03 -21.31 1.87
N THR A 722 19.85 -20.07 1.41
CA THR A 722 18.58 -19.36 1.29
C THR A 722 18.23 -19.01 -0.16
N ASP A 723 19.11 -19.33 -1.12
CA ASP A 723 18.83 -19.22 -2.56
C ASP A 723 17.92 -20.36 -3.04
N TRP A 724 16.64 -20.03 -3.20
CA TRP A 724 15.62 -20.93 -3.74
C TRP A 724 15.74 -21.13 -5.24
N SER A 725 16.32 -20.18 -5.97
CA SER A 725 16.44 -20.26 -7.42
C SER A 725 17.52 -21.26 -7.87
N GLY A 726 18.59 -21.40 -7.08
CA GLY A 726 19.68 -22.34 -7.32
C GLY A 726 19.41 -23.79 -6.88
N GLY A 727 18.26 -24.09 -6.26
CA GLY A 727 17.91 -25.43 -5.77
C GLY A 727 18.56 -25.84 -4.44
N ALA A 728 19.65 -25.18 -4.03
CA ALA A 728 20.34 -25.47 -2.77
C ALA A 728 19.44 -25.30 -1.54
N ALA A 729 18.55 -24.30 -1.51
CA ALA A 729 17.58 -24.15 -0.42
C ALA A 729 16.60 -25.35 -0.31
N HIS A 730 16.21 -25.98 -1.44
CA HIS A 730 15.40 -27.19 -1.43
C HIS A 730 16.16 -28.38 -0.81
N ASP A 731 17.44 -28.52 -1.13
CA ASP A 731 18.30 -29.57 -0.56
C ASP A 731 18.51 -29.35 0.94
N VAL A 732 18.73 -28.11 1.39
CA VAL A 732 18.79 -27.75 2.82
C VAL A 732 17.47 -28.08 3.51
N SER A 733 16.33 -27.75 2.88
CA SER A 733 15.02 -28.08 3.43
C SER A 733 14.83 -29.58 3.59
N SER A 734 15.17 -30.37 2.57
CA SER A 734 15.11 -31.84 2.62
C SER A 734 16.02 -32.42 3.72
N LEU A 735 17.22 -31.86 3.86
CA LEU A 735 18.19 -32.27 4.87
C LEU A 735 17.69 -31.98 6.29
N LYS A 736 17.09 -30.80 6.51
CA LYS A 736 16.43 -30.44 7.79
C LYS A 736 15.32 -31.44 8.12
N GLU A 737 14.43 -31.75 7.18
CA GLU A 737 13.33 -32.70 7.43
C GLU A 737 13.85 -34.08 7.85
N ARG A 738 14.90 -34.59 7.17
CA ARG A 738 15.52 -35.87 7.54
C ARG A 738 16.14 -35.85 8.94
N TYR A 739 16.73 -34.74 9.35
CA TYR A 739 17.27 -34.58 10.70
C TYR A 739 16.14 -34.52 11.74
N MET A 740 15.12 -33.70 11.52
CA MET A 740 13.97 -33.55 12.43
C MET A 740 13.13 -34.83 12.56
N SER A 741 13.06 -35.65 11.51
CA SER A 741 12.43 -36.97 11.54
C SER A 741 13.31 -38.07 12.13
N LYS A 742 14.51 -37.73 12.62
CA LYS A 742 15.54 -38.66 13.14
C LYS A 742 15.99 -39.72 12.14
N ALA A 743 15.87 -39.44 10.84
CA ALA A 743 16.38 -40.32 9.77
C ALA A 743 17.91 -40.20 9.60
N ILE A 744 18.51 -39.10 10.08
CA ILE A 744 19.94 -38.89 10.21
C ILE A 744 20.24 -38.31 11.60
N ASP A 745 21.47 -38.53 12.09
CA ASP A 745 21.98 -37.94 13.33
C ASP A 745 22.59 -36.55 13.12
N ALA A 746 22.86 -35.82 14.21
CA ALA A 746 23.45 -34.48 14.18
C ALA A 746 24.81 -34.45 13.46
N ASP A 747 25.68 -35.45 13.67
CA ASP A 747 26.98 -35.55 13.00
C ASP A 747 26.84 -35.69 11.48
N THR A 748 25.88 -36.48 11.02
CA THR A 748 25.58 -36.60 9.59
C THR A 748 24.95 -35.32 9.06
N PHE A 749 24.05 -34.68 9.80
CA PHE A 749 23.44 -33.40 9.41
C PHE A 749 24.50 -32.32 9.20
N ILE A 750 25.40 -32.13 10.18
CA ILE A 750 26.54 -31.21 10.11
C ILE A 750 27.42 -31.50 8.89
N ARG A 751 27.83 -32.77 8.72
CA ARG A 751 28.71 -33.18 7.62
C ARG A 751 28.08 -32.91 6.25
N GLU A 752 26.80 -33.19 6.08
CA GLU A 752 26.12 -32.93 4.80
C GLU A 752 25.98 -31.42 4.53
N LEU A 753 25.69 -30.59 5.56
CA LEU A 753 25.70 -29.13 5.40
C LEU A 753 27.07 -28.60 4.96
N ASP A 754 28.16 -29.08 5.57
CA ASP A 754 29.52 -28.70 5.16
C ASP A 754 29.89 -29.22 3.76
N ASN A 755 29.44 -30.42 3.40
CA ASN A 755 29.62 -30.94 2.04
C ASN A 755 28.94 -30.02 1.02
N MET A 756 27.71 -29.58 1.31
CA MET A 756 26.98 -28.62 0.46
C MET A 756 27.74 -27.30 0.32
N MET A 757 28.19 -26.70 1.43
CA MET A 757 28.96 -25.46 1.39
C MET A 757 30.28 -25.61 0.60
N ASN A 758 30.95 -26.76 0.73
CA ASN A 758 32.16 -27.04 -0.03
C ASN A 758 31.90 -27.22 -1.53
N MET A 759 30.79 -27.85 -1.92
CA MET A 759 30.40 -27.99 -3.33
C MET A 759 30.10 -26.63 -3.95
N ILE A 760 29.30 -25.80 -3.28
CA ILE A 760 28.95 -24.45 -3.75
C ILE A 760 30.21 -23.61 -3.95
N ARG A 761 31.13 -23.62 -2.98
CA ARG A 761 32.41 -22.90 -3.11
C ARG A 761 33.26 -23.37 -4.29
N LEU A 762 33.18 -24.66 -4.66
CA LEU A 762 33.90 -25.19 -5.83
C LEU A 762 33.25 -24.79 -7.16
N GLU A 763 31.95 -24.50 -7.17
CA GLU A 763 31.20 -24.05 -8.35
C GLU A 763 31.39 -22.55 -8.63
N GLU A 764 31.68 -21.75 -7.61
CA GLU A 764 31.92 -20.30 -7.72
C GLU A 764 33.38 -19.92 -8.08
N GLN A 765 34.29 -20.90 -8.16
CA GLN A 765 35.69 -20.74 -8.61
C GLN A 765 35.83 -20.94 -10.12
#